data_AF-Q935J1-F1
#
_entry.id   AF-Q935J1-F1
#
_cell.length_a   1.000
_cell.length_b   1.000
_cell.length_c   1.000
_cell.angle_alpha   90.00
_cell.angle_beta   90.00
_cell.angle_gamma   90.00
#
_symmetry.space_group_name_H-M   'P 1'
#
loop_
_entity.id
_entity.type
_entity.pdbx_description
1 polymer ?
#
loop_
_entity_poly.entity_id
_entity_poly.type
_entity_poly.pdbx_seq_one_letter_code
_entity_poly.pdbx_strand_id
1 'polypeptide(L)'
;MGDLVSKNNIDRLERFHSLLAGQYWSALVDIPAEAIVAGDTLLINSLRYVDNNLHTVILRAHPRHYGEWVSVEIVAENGSKSTKDKRLNEHRFLTADFLALFEYQPDHEIIRQSELKGIQDEVADLQMRLTETLQDPSALRELAIKRVEDEEASKKGGATEDRMLPAVRNAEDVAVTMALGTVQNALSQGISEAQVSLMAKVAEREGKIAGAVANIITSRTGAITRALEKMHPYYAELAAAKLAGTQEGIEQASKIQAGVLTLELFVGKNVTVVDVAEGEPADSSIPLTLCQKKLVVDEEFSAWSDIDEHFDFRSLSAFLKALKDNQGLVEQIFPTERCVLVMVTTRRFIDYGDTWANAENNEKNSIVFLMVRNGQNIKQIYSPVESHLGASRLFPSEDEQQGHFRGFDGTTIKFEDVAYTDRLKAHDLMALHYRRLLIMLFGLDQRLALFGQFYPQHEKANFLNLSFQERYFHFLHDEDGTGLLASPDSQTLDEFISEKNSYIQPGSRLLCNWRELMTPRTAPGAVKEDSGYSGYSFIADPEDNVSAAVVYRQGDTLAVDVAVKRFSTDKMFNCKVNVSAYSPWRRGEAELAYLCLDAVGPEELTRFIQQRKFRSNHLFYIRFFKAAIKFLEQERENELPHRQYLLAAMQDSGMHLPGNIQELIHQCIASWKTGNRGVSLAVGMSTEKGRQALLNQLYRLTQGASEMVSVIQEHVAASGSQLLRAGVNSSGNYVAFIAPKPYECDNRLEAHAWVHRVVYATGKRNIRETGRSWVSMPERSASEITLWEDEEQSRKWYSMTPVFSSWTEKQKLFEMCEKGAGLLKGAMGTPDDEEYGDLLEMWGDAYIACNASGEHVTTPDMFLPVGLIKSRKSLKLIALGTCSTEHWMYARAGDDDSRELLLELYTSWYEYPDKARARLLSMAEKNSGLRFVLLEGKSRKLERFAVKRPEEIVNWHAGNLKEIPTMLNDQWACHMAMVSQNDKVYLTPDLLDDDGLPNFNGVTRQVPGEGYQPVNVYEFESDYFNAVYDADGKKVALCHWYDVTDNSYSAEELIGNMPHNAFKFLQYRLDNIEQAEAFIKYRNRNYQPRENADWPEPPEGVKRYVIRARS
;
A
#
# COMPACT_ATOMS: atom_id res chain seq x y z
N MET A 1 -51.01 -36.31 -37.67
CA MET A 1 -52.03 -35.36 -38.16
C MET A 1 -52.42 -34.51 -36.98
N GLY A 2 -51.94 -33.27 -36.93
CA GLY A 2 -52.22 -32.33 -35.85
C GLY A 2 -52.86 -31.09 -36.45
N ASP A 3 -54.09 -30.80 -36.04
CA ASP A 3 -54.73 -29.52 -36.31
C ASP A 3 -54.11 -28.44 -35.41
N LEU A 4 -53.67 -27.36 -36.06
CA LEU A 4 -53.26 -26.11 -35.45
C LEU A 4 -54.48 -25.40 -34.87
N VAL A 5 -54.42 -25.03 -33.59
CA VAL A 5 -55.31 -24.01 -33.02
C VAL A 5 -54.45 -22.93 -32.37
N SER A 6 -54.22 -21.84 -33.12
CA SER A 6 -53.77 -20.56 -32.57
C SER A 6 -54.95 -19.88 -31.87
N LYS A 7 -54.83 -19.59 -30.57
CA LYS A 7 -55.75 -18.67 -29.89
C LYS A 7 -55.13 -17.27 -29.87
N ASN A 8 -55.52 -16.45 -30.85
CA ASN A 8 -55.41 -15.00 -30.75
C ASN A 8 -56.51 -14.50 -29.82
N ASN A 9 -56.15 -13.97 -28.64
CA ASN A 9 -57.03 -13.10 -27.87
C ASN A 9 -56.60 -11.65 -28.17
N ILE A 10 -57.38 -11.00 -29.02
CA ILE A 10 -57.28 -9.57 -29.32
C ILE A 10 -58.34 -8.89 -28.47
N ASP A 11 -57.95 -8.21 -27.40
CA ASP A 11 -58.81 -7.21 -26.77
C ASP A 11 -58.58 -5.86 -27.45
N ARG A 12 -59.62 -5.40 -28.15
CA ARG A 12 -59.69 -4.11 -28.82
C ARG A 12 -59.87 -2.99 -27.77
N LEU A 13 -58.91 -2.07 -27.74
CA LEU A 13 -59.15 -0.65 -27.46
C LEU A 13 -58.75 0.13 -28.72
N GLU A 14 -59.66 0.99 -29.19
CA GLU A 14 -59.64 1.63 -30.49
C GLU A 14 -58.48 2.64 -30.64
N ARG A 15 -57.42 2.21 -31.34
CA ARG A 15 -56.29 2.92 -31.99
C ARG A 15 -54.95 2.29 -31.59
N PHE A 16 -54.65 1.09 -32.09
CA PHE A 16 -53.31 0.51 -31.92
C PHE A 16 -52.75 0.04 -33.25
N HIS A 17 -51.70 0.73 -33.70
CA HIS A 17 -50.69 0.11 -34.58
C HIS A 17 -49.92 -0.90 -33.72
N SER A 18 -49.74 -2.13 -34.20
CA SER A 18 -48.91 -3.12 -33.52
C SER A 18 -47.46 -2.64 -33.48
N LEU A 19 -46.91 -2.47 -32.27
CA LEU A 19 -45.51 -2.10 -32.06
C LEU A 19 -44.60 -3.20 -32.58
N LEU A 20 -43.71 -2.87 -33.51
CA LEU A 20 -42.73 -3.77 -34.08
C LEU A 20 -41.34 -3.14 -34.00
N ALA A 21 -40.32 -3.96 -33.70
CA ALA A 21 -38.93 -3.53 -33.82
C ALA A 21 -38.62 -3.18 -35.29
N GLY A 22 -37.86 -2.10 -35.51
CA GLY A 22 -37.62 -1.56 -36.85
C GLY A 22 -38.59 -0.44 -37.29
N GLN A 23 -39.64 -0.15 -36.50
CA GLN A 23 -40.54 0.99 -36.76
C GLN A 23 -39.96 2.32 -36.27
N TYR A 24 -40.42 3.42 -36.88
CA TYR A 24 -40.05 4.78 -36.51
C TYR A 24 -41.22 5.51 -35.85
N TRP A 25 -40.91 6.26 -34.80
CA TRP A 25 -41.87 6.98 -33.98
C TRP A 25 -41.36 8.38 -33.64
N SER A 26 -42.23 9.38 -33.70
CA SER A 26 -41.90 10.77 -33.43
C SER A 26 -42.27 11.18 -32.00
N ALA A 27 -41.42 11.94 -31.33
CA ALA A 27 -41.72 12.48 -30.00
C ALA A 27 -42.79 13.57 -30.07
N LEU A 28 -43.79 13.51 -29.19
CA LEU A 28 -44.90 14.49 -29.11
C LEU A 28 -44.54 15.73 -28.29
N VAL A 29 -43.59 15.59 -27.35
CA VAL A 29 -43.17 16.63 -26.39
C VAL A 29 -41.65 16.59 -26.21
N ASP A 30 -41.07 17.68 -25.71
CA ASP A 30 -39.67 17.71 -25.30
C ASP A 30 -39.48 16.80 -24.08
N ILE A 31 -38.42 15.98 -24.09
CA ILE A 31 -38.04 15.09 -22.99
C ILE A 31 -36.61 15.46 -22.56
N PRO A 32 -36.45 16.49 -21.69
CA PRO A 32 -35.13 17.01 -21.31
C PRO A 32 -34.22 15.97 -20.65
N ALA A 33 -34.77 15.05 -19.87
CA ALA A 33 -34.01 13.99 -19.20
C ALA A 33 -33.34 12.99 -20.18
N GLU A 34 -33.85 12.92 -21.40
CA GLU A 34 -33.34 12.06 -22.47
C GLU A 34 -32.72 12.85 -23.63
N ALA A 35 -32.69 14.19 -23.54
CA ALA A 35 -32.25 15.09 -24.61
C ALA A 35 -32.98 14.87 -25.95
N ILE A 36 -34.28 14.51 -25.91
CA ILE A 36 -35.13 14.32 -27.09
C ILE A 36 -36.00 15.57 -27.28
N VAL A 37 -36.03 16.11 -28.51
CA VAL A 37 -36.83 17.28 -28.85
C VAL A 37 -38.16 16.85 -29.48
N ALA A 38 -39.22 17.62 -29.24
CA ALA A 38 -40.51 17.40 -29.86
C ALA A 38 -40.38 17.39 -31.41
N GLY A 39 -40.93 16.36 -32.05
CA GLY A 39 -40.83 16.13 -33.48
C GLY A 39 -39.66 15.25 -33.93
N ASP A 40 -38.71 14.91 -33.03
CA ASP A 40 -37.63 13.97 -33.37
C ASP A 40 -38.20 12.59 -33.68
N THR A 41 -37.91 12.07 -34.87
CA THR A 41 -38.27 10.70 -35.27
C THR A 41 -37.17 9.73 -34.86
N LEU A 42 -37.50 8.72 -34.05
CA LEU A 42 -36.57 7.74 -33.49
C LEU A 42 -36.94 6.32 -33.92
N LEU A 43 -35.92 5.48 -34.09
CA LEU A 43 -36.06 4.06 -34.44
C LEU A 43 -36.28 3.19 -33.19
N ILE A 44 -37.30 2.33 -33.20
CA ILE A 44 -37.42 1.24 -32.23
C ILE A 44 -36.37 0.18 -32.54
N ASN A 45 -35.35 0.10 -31.68
CA ASN A 45 -34.25 -0.85 -31.84
C ASN A 45 -34.65 -2.24 -31.33
N SER A 46 -35.31 -2.32 -30.17
CA SER A 46 -35.81 -3.60 -29.65
C SER A 46 -36.99 -3.42 -28.69
N LEU A 47 -37.78 -4.50 -28.57
CA LEU A 47 -38.91 -4.60 -27.65
C LEU A 47 -38.61 -5.69 -26.62
N ARG A 48 -38.87 -5.42 -25.33
CA ARG A 48 -38.64 -6.37 -24.23
C ARG A 48 -39.96 -6.74 -23.58
N TYR A 49 -40.14 -8.05 -23.37
CA TYR A 49 -41.34 -8.64 -22.82
C TYR A 49 -41.07 -9.23 -21.44
N VAL A 50 -42.04 -9.13 -20.54
CA VAL A 50 -42.09 -9.80 -19.23
C VAL A 50 -43.43 -10.53 -19.16
N ASP A 51 -43.41 -11.83 -18.85
CA ASP A 51 -44.61 -12.68 -18.80
C ASP A 51 -45.50 -12.60 -20.07
N ASN A 52 -44.86 -12.58 -21.24
CA ASN A 52 -45.48 -12.39 -22.56
C ASN A 52 -46.21 -11.04 -22.78
N ASN A 53 -46.06 -10.08 -21.87
CA ASN A 53 -46.55 -8.71 -22.02
C ASN A 53 -45.40 -7.75 -22.34
N LEU A 54 -45.65 -6.76 -23.20
CA LEU A 54 -44.64 -5.77 -23.57
C LEU A 54 -44.34 -4.83 -22.38
N HIS A 55 -43.08 -4.75 -21.96
CA HIS A 55 -42.67 -4.02 -20.76
C HIS A 55 -41.80 -2.78 -21.07
N THR A 56 -40.75 -2.96 -21.89
CA THR A 56 -39.76 -1.92 -22.16
C THR A 56 -39.57 -1.76 -23.67
N VAL A 57 -39.58 -0.50 -24.13
CA VAL A 57 -39.30 -0.10 -25.51
C VAL A 57 -37.92 0.56 -25.54
N ILE A 58 -37.02 0.04 -26.38
CA ILE A 58 -35.66 0.58 -26.54
C ILE A 58 -35.58 1.30 -27.88
N LEU A 59 -35.39 2.62 -27.83
CA LEU A 59 -35.22 3.50 -28.97
C LEU A 59 -33.73 3.74 -29.23
N ARG A 60 -33.35 3.85 -30.50
CA ARG A 60 -32.03 4.35 -30.89
C ARG A 60 -32.03 5.87 -30.80
N ALA A 61 -30.93 6.45 -30.32
CA ALA A 61 -30.77 7.90 -30.31
C ALA A 61 -30.80 8.47 -31.74
N HIS A 62 -31.26 9.72 -31.89
CA HIS A 62 -31.38 10.38 -33.18
C HIS A 62 -30.02 10.44 -33.90
N PRO A 63 -29.93 10.14 -35.21
CA PRO A 63 -28.66 10.13 -35.95
C PRO A 63 -27.85 11.42 -35.85
N ARG A 64 -28.53 12.57 -35.63
CA ARG A 64 -27.90 13.89 -35.41
C ARG A 64 -26.99 13.95 -34.19
N HIS A 65 -27.31 13.20 -33.14
CA HIS A 65 -26.63 13.26 -31.84
C HIS A 65 -26.06 11.89 -31.43
N TYR A 66 -26.08 10.90 -32.33
CA TYR A 66 -25.70 9.53 -32.04
C TYR A 66 -24.21 9.43 -31.66
N GLY A 67 -23.93 8.98 -30.45
CA GLY A 67 -22.59 8.82 -29.90
C GLY A 67 -22.02 10.04 -29.18
N GLU A 68 -22.74 11.16 -29.17
CA GLU A 68 -22.35 12.40 -28.48
C GLU A 68 -22.60 12.33 -26.96
N TRP A 69 -21.82 13.09 -26.19
CA TRP A 69 -22.03 13.28 -24.76
C TRP A 69 -22.79 14.59 -24.52
N VAL A 70 -23.93 14.50 -23.84
CA VAL A 70 -24.77 15.66 -23.51
C VAL A 70 -25.02 15.68 -22.00
N SER A 71 -24.82 16.85 -21.39
CA SER A 71 -25.15 17.09 -19.98
C SER A 71 -26.66 17.30 -19.84
N VAL A 72 -27.35 16.35 -19.20
CA VAL A 72 -28.79 16.42 -18.94
C VAL A 72 -29.07 16.81 -17.49
N GLU A 73 -30.06 17.69 -17.27
CA GLU A 73 -30.54 18.03 -15.94
C GLU A 73 -31.55 16.98 -15.45
N ILE A 74 -31.22 16.29 -14.36
CA ILE A 74 -32.09 15.35 -13.67
C ILE A 74 -32.65 16.06 -12.45
N VAL A 75 -33.98 16.17 -12.38
CA VAL A 75 -34.71 16.66 -11.20
C VAL A 75 -35.15 15.45 -10.39
N ALA A 76 -34.61 15.29 -9.19
CA ALA A 76 -35.03 14.22 -8.28
C ALA A 76 -36.43 14.52 -7.69
N GLU A 77 -37.12 13.51 -7.15
CA GLU A 77 -38.47 13.65 -6.55
C GLU A 77 -38.54 14.70 -5.43
N ASN A 78 -37.39 15.01 -4.80
CA ASN A 78 -37.25 16.06 -3.78
C ASN A 78 -37.05 17.48 -4.34
N GLY A 79 -37.08 17.65 -5.67
CA GLY A 79 -36.89 18.93 -6.36
C GLY A 79 -35.42 19.37 -6.56
N SER A 80 -34.45 18.55 -6.15
CA SER A 80 -33.02 18.86 -6.38
C SER A 80 -32.62 18.63 -7.84
N LYS A 81 -31.90 19.61 -8.42
CA LYS A 81 -31.37 19.53 -9.78
C LYS A 81 -29.94 19.01 -9.74
N SER A 82 -29.66 17.96 -10.49
CA SER A 82 -28.29 17.45 -10.70
C SER A 82 -28.01 17.34 -12.19
N THR A 83 -26.80 17.65 -12.61
CA THR A 83 -26.37 17.55 -14.01
C THR A 83 -25.60 16.23 -14.18
N LYS A 84 -26.00 15.41 -15.17
CA LYS A 84 -25.32 14.15 -15.48
C LYS A 84 -24.95 14.11 -16.95
N ASP A 85 -23.69 13.81 -17.25
CA ASP A 85 -23.26 13.57 -18.62
C ASP A 85 -23.76 12.20 -19.10
N LYS A 86 -24.53 12.20 -20.19
CA LYS A 86 -25.08 11.00 -20.80
C LYS A 86 -24.63 10.89 -22.24
N ARG A 87 -24.19 9.69 -22.62
CA ARG A 87 -23.87 9.37 -24.02
C ARG A 87 -25.14 8.96 -24.76
N LEU A 88 -25.46 9.66 -25.84
CA LEU A 88 -26.68 9.46 -26.62
C LEU A 88 -26.53 8.30 -27.61
N ASN A 89 -26.77 7.07 -27.14
CA ASN A 89 -26.77 5.86 -27.98
C ASN A 89 -28.16 5.22 -28.09
N GLU A 90 -28.79 5.00 -26.94
CA GLU A 90 -30.13 4.40 -26.83
C GLU A 90 -30.93 5.07 -25.71
N HIS A 91 -32.24 5.13 -25.89
CA HIS A 91 -33.22 5.60 -24.91
C HIS A 91 -34.15 4.46 -24.56
N ARG A 92 -34.58 4.40 -23.31
CA ARG A 92 -35.37 3.26 -22.81
C ARG A 92 -36.57 3.78 -22.06
N PHE A 93 -37.75 3.31 -22.44
CA PHE A 93 -39.01 3.74 -21.86
C PHE A 93 -39.86 2.54 -21.47
N LEU A 94 -40.66 2.68 -20.41
CA LEU A 94 -41.75 1.74 -20.14
C LEU A 94 -42.80 1.85 -21.24
N THR A 95 -43.51 0.76 -21.51
CA THR A 95 -44.54 0.74 -22.56
C THR A 95 -45.60 1.83 -22.37
N ALA A 96 -46.04 2.09 -21.14
CA ALA A 96 -47.06 3.09 -20.85
C ALA A 96 -46.56 4.52 -21.14
N ASP A 97 -45.35 4.86 -20.70
CA ASP A 97 -44.73 6.16 -20.93
C ASP A 97 -44.44 6.38 -22.41
N PHE A 98 -43.94 5.35 -23.10
CA PHE A 98 -43.67 5.40 -24.52
C PHE A 98 -44.94 5.73 -25.33
N LEU A 99 -46.05 5.03 -25.05
CA LEU A 99 -47.32 5.25 -25.74
C LEU A 99 -47.94 6.61 -25.44
N ALA A 100 -47.58 7.24 -24.32
CA ALA A 100 -48.03 8.59 -23.97
C ALA A 100 -47.18 9.69 -24.65
N LEU A 101 -45.90 9.42 -24.92
CA LEU A 101 -44.92 10.41 -25.37
C LEU A 101 -44.60 10.37 -26.87
N PHE A 102 -44.96 9.29 -27.58
CA PHE A 102 -44.58 9.07 -28.98
C PHE A 102 -45.75 8.70 -29.90
N GLU A 103 -45.67 9.10 -31.17
CA GLU A 103 -46.62 8.71 -32.22
C GLU A 103 -45.95 7.99 -33.40
N TYR A 104 -46.69 7.06 -34.03
CA TYR A 104 -46.17 6.26 -35.14
C TYR A 104 -45.95 7.13 -36.39
N GLN A 105 -44.76 7.04 -37.00
CA GLN A 105 -44.39 7.86 -38.15
C GLN A 105 -44.16 7.02 -39.43
N PRO A 106 -45.19 6.84 -40.28
CA PRO A 106 -45.06 6.05 -41.51
C PRO A 106 -44.16 6.71 -42.55
N ASP A 107 -44.13 8.05 -42.63
CA ASP A 107 -43.38 8.83 -43.63
C ASP A 107 -41.91 9.10 -43.24
N HIS A 108 -41.36 8.29 -42.34
CA HIS A 108 -39.99 8.43 -41.82
C HIS A 108 -38.91 8.47 -42.92
N GLU A 109 -39.08 7.76 -44.04
CA GLU A 109 -38.15 7.77 -45.17
C GLU A 109 -38.03 9.17 -45.79
N ILE A 110 -39.15 9.90 -45.88
CA ILE A 110 -39.18 11.26 -46.43
C ILE A 110 -38.47 12.23 -45.47
N ILE A 111 -38.69 12.08 -44.16
CA ILE A 111 -38.01 12.87 -43.13
C ILE A 111 -36.50 12.65 -43.19
N ARG A 112 -36.06 11.39 -43.18
CA ARG A 112 -34.64 11.03 -43.26
C ARG A 112 -33.98 11.47 -44.55
N GLN A 113 -34.68 11.39 -45.69
CA GLN A 113 -34.18 11.92 -46.95
C GLN A 113 -34.06 13.45 -46.94
N SER A 114 -34.99 14.15 -46.30
CA SER A 114 -34.92 15.61 -46.15
C SER A 114 -33.74 16.03 -45.28
N GLU A 115 -33.47 15.33 -44.18
CA GLU A 115 -32.33 15.58 -43.30
C GLU A 115 -30.99 15.30 -44.01
N LEU A 116 -30.89 14.17 -44.71
CA LEU A 116 -29.72 13.83 -45.51
C LEU A 116 -29.48 14.84 -46.64
N LYS A 117 -30.55 15.30 -47.30
CA LYS A 117 -30.46 16.33 -48.33
C LYS A 117 -29.95 17.65 -47.75
N GLY A 118 -30.38 18.04 -46.55
CA GLY A 118 -29.85 19.22 -45.86
C GLY A 118 -28.33 19.14 -45.63
N ILE A 119 -27.82 17.95 -45.25
CA ILE A 119 -26.37 17.73 -45.11
C ILE A 119 -25.66 17.75 -46.47
N GLN A 120 -26.26 17.18 -47.52
CA GLN A 120 -25.72 17.22 -48.88
C GLN A 120 -25.66 18.66 -49.44
N ASP A 121 -26.68 19.46 -49.15
CA ASP A 121 -26.73 20.89 -49.52
C ASP A 121 -25.67 21.69 -48.74
N GLU A 122 -25.42 21.39 -47.46
CA GLU A 122 -24.30 21.96 -46.67
C GLU A 122 -22.93 21.60 -47.29
N VAL A 123 -22.74 20.34 -47.69
CA VAL A 123 -21.51 19.89 -48.36
C VAL A 123 -21.34 20.58 -49.72
N ALA A 124 -22.42 20.71 -50.49
CA ALA A 124 -22.39 21.38 -51.80
C ALA A 124 -22.06 22.88 -51.67
N ASP A 125 -22.63 23.58 -50.68
CA ASP A 125 -22.30 24.98 -50.38
C ASP A 125 -20.82 25.13 -49.95
N LEU A 126 -20.33 24.26 -49.08
CA LEU A 126 -18.91 24.28 -48.67
C LEU A 126 -17.96 23.97 -49.83
N GLN A 127 -18.33 23.06 -50.73
CA GLN A 127 -17.56 22.76 -51.95
C GLN A 127 -17.58 23.94 -52.92
N MET A 128 -18.74 24.57 -53.13
CA MET A 128 -18.89 25.75 -53.98
C MET A 128 -18.04 26.90 -53.45
N ARG A 129 -18.09 27.18 -52.13
CA ARG A 129 -17.24 28.20 -51.49
C ARG A 129 -15.75 27.89 -51.59
N LEU A 130 -15.35 26.61 -51.56
CA LEU A 130 -13.97 26.20 -51.80
C LEU A 130 -13.57 26.48 -53.25
N THR A 131 -14.41 26.13 -54.22
CA THR A 131 -14.18 26.39 -55.65
C THR A 131 -14.13 27.89 -55.95
N GLU A 132 -15.05 28.68 -55.42
CA GLU A 132 -15.05 30.15 -55.55
C GLU A 132 -13.77 30.76 -55.00
N THR A 133 -13.29 30.24 -53.86
CA THR A 133 -12.03 30.72 -53.27
C THR A 133 -10.82 30.33 -54.13
N LEU A 134 -10.82 29.15 -54.75
CA LEU A 134 -9.75 28.70 -55.65
C LEU A 134 -9.76 29.38 -57.03
N GLN A 135 -10.91 29.92 -57.47
CA GLN A 135 -11.07 30.60 -58.76
C GLN A 135 -10.49 32.02 -58.80
N ASP A 136 -10.25 32.64 -57.65
CA ASP A 136 -9.58 33.95 -57.53
C ASP A 136 -8.24 33.83 -56.75
N PRO A 137 -7.14 33.50 -57.45
CA PRO A 137 -5.82 33.39 -56.82
C PRO A 137 -5.34 34.68 -56.16
N SER A 138 -5.79 35.84 -56.65
CA SER A 138 -5.48 37.16 -56.11
C SER A 138 -6.16 37.41 -54.77
N ALA A 139 -7.47 37.14 -54.68
CA ALA A 139 -8.23 37.32 -53.44
C ALA A 139 -7.82 36.32 -52.35
N LEU A 140 -7.47 35.07 -52.72
CA LEU A 140 -6.97 34.07 -51.78
C LEU A 140 -5.61 34.50 -51.19
N ARG A 141 -4.74 35.08 -52.03
CA ARG A 141 -3.46 35.65 -51.60
C ARG A 141 -3.66 36.86 -50.68
N GLU A 142 -4.62 37.75 -50.96
CA GLU A 142 -4.97 38.86 -50.06
C GLU A 142 -5.50 38.37 -48.70
N LEU A 143 -6.36 37.34 -48.69
CA LEU A 143 -6.86 36.70 -47.47
C LEU A 143 -5.74 36.07 -46.65
N ALA A 144 -4.76 35.43 -47.32
CA ALA A 144 -3.57 34.87 -46.68
C ALA A 144 -2.64 35.96 -46.14
N ILE A 145 -2.44 37.06 -46.89
CA ILE A 145 -1.68 38.23 -46.43
C ILE A 145 -2.34 38.82 -45.18
N LYS A 146 -3.65 39.05 -45.21
CA LYS A 146 -4.41 39.58 -44.08
C LYS A 146 -4.33 38.67 -42.85
N ARG A 147 -4.38 37.34 -43.04
CA ARG A 147 -4.24 36.37 -41.95
C ARG A 147 -2.83 36.33 -41.37
N VAL A 148 -1.79 36.44 -42.20
CA VAL A 148 -0.39 36.54 -41.74
C VAL A 148 -0.16 37.88 -41.02
N GLU A 149 -0.76 38.97 -41.50
CA GLU A 149 -0.72 40.28 -40.84
C GLU A 149 -1.47 40.27 -39.49
N ASP A 150 -2.63 39.63 -39.40
CA ASP A 150 -3.38 39.45 -38.16
C ASP A 150 -2.64 38.53 -37.16
N GLU A 151 -1.99 37.46 -37.62
CA GLU A 151 -1.15 36.58 -36.79
C GLU A 151 0.12 37.29 -36.29
N GLU A 152 0.76 38.10 -37.13
CA GLU A 152 1.92 38.91 -36.74
C GLU A 152 1.54 40.09 -35.83
N ALA A 153 0.35 40.68 -36.00
CA ALA A 153 -0.23 41.66 -35.08
C ALA A 153 -0.62 41.03 -33.73
N SER A 154 -1.10 39.77 -33.71
CA SER A 154 -1.39 39.06 -32.45
C SER A 154 -0.13 38.69 -31.65
N LYS A 155 1.02 38.50 -32.33
CA LYS A 155 2.32 38.19 -31.71
C LYS A 155 3.09 39.42 -31.23
N LYS A 156 2.76 40.62 -31.73
CA LYS A 156 3.32 41.90 -31.27
C LYS A 156 2.26 42.65 -30.47
N GLY A 157 2.23 42.38 -29.16
CA GLY A 157 1.49 43.20 -28.19
C GLY A 157 1.82 44.68 -28.41
N GLY A 158 0.77 45.49 -28.49
CA GLY A 158 0.74 46.79 -29.16
C GLY A 158 1.93 47.73 -28.92
N ALA A 159 2.49 48.23 -30.02
CA ALA A 159 3.13 49.55 -30.07
C ALA A 159 3.22 50.07 -31.51
N THR A 160 2.58 51.22 -31.70
CA THR A 160 2.84 52.31 -32.67
C THR A 160 2.66 52.10 -34.18
N GLU A 161 1.80 52.99 -34.71
CA GLU A 161 1.65 53.36 -36.11
C GLU A 161 2.99 53.74 -36.75
N ASP A 162 3.37 53.04 -37.80
CA ASP A 162 4.27 53.60 -38.82
C ASP A 162 3.74 53.24 -40.21
N ARG A 163 2.79 54.06 -40.67
CA ARG A 163 2.27 54.03 -42.05
C ARG A 163 3.37 54.52 -42.98
N MET A 164 4.16 53.62 -43.54
CA MET A 164 5.04 53.97 -44.65
C MET A 164 4.24 54.28 -45.92
N LEU A 165 4.58 55.41 -46.54
CA LEU A 165 3.96 55.99 -47.73
C LEU A 165 4.07 55.11 -48.99
N PRO A 166 3.23 55.32 -50.03
CA PRO A 166 3.11 54.47 -51.23
C PRO A 166 4.34 54.38 -52.16
N ALA A 167 5.51 54.87 -51.74
CA ALA A 167 6.70 54.99 -52.59
C ALA A 167 7.64 53.77 -52.56
N VAL A 168 7.38 52.75 -51.71
CA VAL A 168 8.22 51.54 -51.61
C VAL A 168 7.70 50.38 -52.47
N ARG A 169 6.42 50.38 -52.86
CA ARG A 169 5.80 49.34 -53.70
C ARG A 169 6.50 49.14 -55.06
N ASN A 170 6.98 50.23 -55.66
CA ASN A 170 7.66 50.16 -56.96
C ASN A 170 9.10 49.62 -56.89
N ALA A 171 9.73 49.60 -55.70
CA ALA A 171 11.06 49.00 -55.50
C ALA A 171 10.96 47.49 -55.17
N GLU A 172 9.86 47.06 -54.55
CA GLU A 172 9.58 45.65 -54.24
C GLU A 172 9.18 44.86 -55.48
N ASP A 173 8.36 45.40 -56.39
CA ASP A 173 8.01 44.72 -57.66
C ASP A 173 9.24 44.45 -58.54
N VAL A 174 10.22 45.36 -58.51
CA VAL A 174 11.50 45.22 -59.23
C VAL A 174 12.39 44.15 -58.55
N ALA A 175 12.36 44.02 -57.22
CA ALA A 175 13.11 43.01 -56.48
C ALA A 175 12.48 41.60 -56.57
N VAL A 176 11.15 41.50 -56.60
CA VAL A 176 10.39 40.23 -56.79
C VAL A 176 10.59 39.69 -58.21
N THR A 177 10.58 40.57 -59.22
CA THR A 177 10.87 40.17 -60.61
C THR A 177 12.33 39.73 -60.80
N MET A 178 13.27 40.32 -60.04
CA MET A 178 14.67 39.87 -60.02
C MET A 178 14.89 38.56 -59.25
N ALA A 179 14.12 38.30 -58.17
CA ALA A 179 14.23 37.08 -57.38
C ALA A 179 13.62 35.83 -58.07
N LEU A 180 12.66 36.04 -58.98
CA LEU A 180 12.03 34.98 -59.79
C LEU A 180 12.81 34.62 -61.07
N GLY A 181 13.87 35.36 -61.41
CA GLY A 181 14.73 35.08 -62.56
C GLY A 181 15.78 34.00 -62.28
N THR A 182 16.23 33.30 -63.33
CA THR A 182 17.33 32.33 -63.21
C THR A 182 18.59 33.01 -62.65
N VAL A 183 19.32 32.32 -61.75
CA VAL A 183 20.53 32.79 -61.04
C VAL A 183 21.56 33.47 -61.96
N GLN A 184 21.53 33.13 -63.25
CA GLN A 184 22.40 33.64 -64.30
C GLN A 184 22.15 35.12 -64.66
N ASN A 185 20.94 35.66 -64.47
CA ASN A 185 20.65 37.09 -64.70
C ASN A 185 21.09 37.97 -63.51
N ALA A 186 21.02 37.47 -62.27
CA ALA A 186 21.36 38.21 -61.07
C ALA A 186 22.89 38.48 -60.95
N LEU A 187 23.74 37.64 -61.53
CA LEU A 187 25.20 37.79 -61.48
C LEU A 187 25.76 38.88 -62.41
N SER A 188 24.97 39.43 -63.33
CA SER A 188 25.42 40.42 -64.33
C SER A 188 25.39 41.87 -63.85
N GLN A 189 24.75 42.16 -62.72
CA GLN A 189 24.76 43.46 -62.04
C GLN A 189 25.25 43.23 -60.61
N GLY A 190 26.37 43.83 -60.22
CA GLY A 190 27.04 43.54 -58.94
C GLY A 190 26.08 43.56 -57.74
N ILE A 191 25.94 42.41 -57.08
CA ILE A 191 25.06 42.22 -55.93
C ILE A 191 25.76 42.75 -54.67
N SER A 192 25.10 43.66 -53.94
CA SER A 192 25.55 44.11 -52.62
C SER A 192 25.01 43.20 -51.50
N GLU A 193 25.71 43.11 -50.37
CA GLU A 193 25.30 42.33 -49.19
C GLU A 193 23.90 42.76 -48.66
N ALA A 194 23.56 44.04 -48.81
CA ALA A 194 22.24 44.58 -48.50
C ALA A 194 21.12 43.98 -49.38
N GLN A 195 21.37 43.73 -50.67
CA GLN A 195 20.38 43.17 -51.60
C GLN A 195 20.11 41.68 -51.34
N VAL A 196 21.11 40.90 -50.94
CA VAL A 196 20.93 39.49 -50.55
C VAL A 196 20.08 39.38 -49.28
N SER A 197 20.31 40.27 -48.30
CA SER A 197 19.50 40.31 -47.07
C SER A 197 18.03 40.67 -47.33
N LEU A 198 17.78 41.56 -48.31
CA LEU A 198 16.44 41.95 -48.73
C LEU A 198 15.73 40.79 -49.45
N MET A 199 16.43 40.10 -50.36
CA MET A 199 15.90 38.92 -51.05
C MET A 199 15.57 37.77 -50.09
N ALA A 200 16.39 37.53 -49.06
CA ALA A 200 16.11 36.53 -48.03
C ALA A 200 14.84 36.85 -47.22
N LYS A 201 14.65 38.12 -46.81
CA LYS A 201 13.44 38.57 -46.10
C LYS A 201 12.17 38.49 -46.96
N VAL A 202 12.28 38.80 -48.26
CA VAL A 202 11.16 38.68 -49.21
C VAL A 202 10.79 37.21 -49.42
N ALA A 203 11.77 36.31 -49.57
CA ALA A 203 11.53 34.87 -49.71
C ALA A 203 10.90 34.25 -48.46
N GLU A 204 11.30 34.67 -47.26
CA GLU A 204 10.72 34.21 -45.99
C GLU A 204 9.25 34.66 -45.83
N ARG A 205 8.93 35.90 -46.21
CA ARG A 205 7.55 36.42 -46.21
C ARG A 205 6.67 35.68 -47.21
N GLU A 206 7.17 35.42 -48.42
CA GLU A 206 6.47 34.62 -49.44
C GLU A 206 6.26 33.17 -49.00
N GLY A 207 7.24 32.56 -48.32
CA GLY A 207 7.10 31.24 -47.71
C GLY A 207 5.98 31.17 -46.66
N LYS A 208 5.85 32.18 -45.81
CA LYS A 208 4.75 32.30 -44.82
C LYS A 208 3.39 32.47 -45.48
N ILE A 209 3.28 33.30 -46.52
CA ILE A 209 2.03 33.50 -47.27
C ILE A 209 1.61 32.20 -47.96
N ALA A 210 2.53 31.49 -48.60
CA ALA A 210 2.25 30.18 -49.20
C ALA A 210 1.81 29.13 -48.16
N GLY A 211 2.41 29.12 -46.97
CA GLY A 211 1.98 28.29 -45.84
C GLY A 211 0.57 28.62 -45.34
N ALA A 212 0.22 29.91 -45.25
CA ALA A 212 -1.13 30.35 -44.86
C ALA A 212 -2.19 29.98 -45.91
N VAL A 213 -1.87 30.06 -47.21
CA VAL A 213 -2.73 29.56 -48.30
C VAL A 213 -2.99 28.06 -48.14
N ALA A 214 -1.94 27.27 -47.90
CA ALA A 214 -2.08 25.84 -47.67
C ALA A 214 -2.96 25.50 -46.45
N ASN A 215 -2.79 26.24 -45.35
CA ASN A 215 -3.61 26.06 -44.13
C ASN A 215 -5.08 26.40 -44.34
N ILE A 216 -5.39 27.45 -45.10
CA ILE A 216 -6.78 27.83 -45.43
C ILE A 216 -7.44 26.74 -46.27
N ILE A 217 -6.73 26.20 -47.26
CA ILE A 217 -7.21 25.09 -48.09
C ILE A 217 -7.43 23.84 -47.22
N THR A 218 -6.46 23.45 -46.40
CA THR A 218 -6.58 22.28 -45.49
C THR A 218 -7.74 22.45 -44.50
N SER A 219 -7.92 23.65 -43.92
CA SER A 219 -9.03 23.92 -42.98
C SER A 219 -10.41 23.83 -43.65
N ARG A 220 -10.54 24.32 -44.89
CA ARG A 220 -11.81 24.24 -45.64
C ARG A 220 -12.09 22.82 -46.12
N THR A 221 -11.07 22.08 -46.56
CA THR A 221 -11.17 20.65 -46.85
C THR A 221 -11.58 19.86 -45.60
N GLY A 222 -11.01 20.16 -44.43
CA GLY A 222 -11.40 19.53 -43.17
C GLY A 222 -12.82 19.87 -42.69
N ALA A 223 -13.38 21.03 -43.07
CA ALA A 223 -14.78 21.34 -42.83
C ALA A 223 -15.72 20.49 -43.70
N ILE A 224 -15.35 20.25 -44.96
CA ILE A 224 -16.07 19.34 -45.87
C ILE A 224 -16.03 17.90 -45.33
N THR A 225 -14.86 17.43 -44.85
CA THR A 225 -14.73 16.09 -44.24
C THR A 225 -15.63 15.93 -43.02
N ARG A 226 -15.65 16.92 -42.10
CA ARG A 226 -16.54 16.90 -40.93
C ARG A 226 -18.03 16.93 -41.29
N ALA A 227 -18.40 17.67 -42.34
CA ALA A 227 -19.78 17.67 -42.83
C ALA A 227 -20.18 16.32 -43.46
N LEU A 228 -19.27 15.67 -44.19
CA LEU A 228 -19.46 14.31 -44.73
C LEU A 228 -19.61 13.25 -43.63
N GLU A 229 -18.84 13.35 -42.54
CA GLU A 229 -18.92 12.45 -41.39
C GLU A 229 -20.31 12.45 -40.72
N LYS A 230 -21.04 13.58 -40.75
CA LYS A 230 -22.43 13.68 -40.24
C LYS A 230 -23.41 12.77 -40.96
N MET A 231 -23.11 12.29 -42.17
CA MET A 231 -23.98 11.35 -42.90
C MET A 231 -23.87 9.91 -42.39
N HIS A 232 -22.74 9.53 -41.77
CA HIS A 232 -22.45 8.15 -41.38
C HIS A 232 -23.48 7.56 -40.39
N PRO A 233 -23.90 8.26 -39.32
CA PRO A 233 -24.89 7.75 -38.37
C PRO A 233 -26.25 7.38 -39.00
N TYR A 234 -26.67 8.11 -40.04
CA TYR A 234 -27.92 7.85 -40.76
C TYR A 234 -27.86 6.54 -41.57
N TYR A 235 -26.71 6.27 -42.22
CA TYR A 235 -26.51 4.99 -42.90
C TYR A 235 -26.39 3.82 -41.91
N ALA A 236 -25.79 4.05 -40.74
CA ALA A 236 -25.72 3.06 -39.68
C ALA A 236 -27.12 2.74 -39.09
N GLU A 237 -28.01 3.74 -39.00
CA GLU A 237 -29.41 3.55 -38.58
C GLU A 237 -30.19 2.65 -39.56
N LEU A 238 -29.98 2.77 -40.88
CA LEU A 238 -30.60 1.89 -41.88
C LEU A 238 -30.21 0.41 -41.69
N ALA A 239 -28.94 0.15 -41.37
CA ALA A 239 -28.47 -1.19 -41.03
C ALA A 239 -29.09 -1.69 -39.72
N ALA A 240 -29.15 -0.82 -38.70
CA ALA A 240 -29.77 -1.13 -37.42
C ALA A 240 -31.27 -1.45 -37.55
N ALA A 241 -32.03 -0.70 -38.37
CA ALA A 241 -33.45 -0.94 -38.61
C ALA A 241 -33.71 -2.31 -39.25
N LYS A 242 -32.88 -2.71 -40.21
CA LYS A 242 -32.95 -4.04 -40.84
C LYS A 242 -32.61 -5.16 -39.86
N LEU A 243 -31.60 -4.96 -39.01
CA LEU A 243 -31.23 -5.93 -37.97
C LEU A 243 -32.30 -6.07 -36.89
N ALA A 244 -32.89 -4.96 -36.45
CA ALA A 244 -33.99 -4.92 -35.48
C ALA A 244 -35.20 -5.74 -35.97
N GLY A 245 -35.54 -5.66 -37.27
CA GLY A 245 -36.59 -6.48 -37.88
C GLY A 245 -36.28 -7.99 -37.93
N THR A 246 -35.02 -8.40 -37.79
CA THR A 246 -34.60 -9.82 -37.75
C THR A 246 -34.33 -10.35 -36.33
N GLN A 247 -34.34 -9.47 -35.33
CA GLN A 247 -33.92 -9.78 -33.97
C GLN A 247 -34.82 -10.85 -33.31
N GLU A 248 -36.12 -10.83 -33.56
CA GLU A 248 -37.07 -11.82 -33.01
C GLU A 248 -36.75 -13.24 -33.50
N GLY A 249 -36.37 -13.38 -34.78
CA GLY A 249 -35.94 -14.67 -35.35
C GLY A 249 -34.61 -15.16 -34.78
N ILE A 250 -33.67 -14.25 -34.51
CA ILE A 250 -32.38 -14.57 -33.84
C ILE A 250 -32.62 -14.99 -32.39
N GLU A 251 -33.48 -14.27 -31.65
CA GLU A 251 -33.82 -14.62 -30.26
C GLU A 251 -34.54 -15.98 -30.20
N GLN A 252 -35.44 -16.28 -31.13
CA GLN A 252 -36.07 -17.61 -31.23
C GLN A 252 -35.07 -18.71 -31.57
N ALA A 253 -34.17 -18.49 -32.54
CA ALA A 253 -33.11 -19.44 -32.87
C ALA A 253 -32.19 -19.70 -31.67
N SER A 254 -31.84 -18.65 -30.91
CA SER A 254 -31.02 -18.78 -29.69
C SER A 254 -31.70 -19.61 -28.60
N LYS A 255 -33.03 -19.45 -28.41
CA LYS A 255 -33.82 -20.28 -27.48
C LYS A 255 -33.85 -21.74 -27.92
N ILE A 256 -33.99 -22.01 -29.21
CA ILE A 256 -33.94 -23.38 -29.77
C ILE A 256 -32.56 -23.98 -29.53
N GLN A 257 -31.47 -23.26 -29.85
CA GLN A 257 -30.10 -23.71 -29.61
C GLN A 257 -29.85 -23.98 -28.11
N ALA A 258 -30.34 -23.11 -27.22
CA ALA A 258 -30.25 -23.30 -25.78
C ALA A 258 -31.02 -24.56 -25.30
N GLY A 259 -32.17 -24.86 -25.92
CA GLY A 259 -32.92 -26.10 -25.70
C GLY A 259 -32.17 -27.35 -26.19
N VAL A 260 -31.58 -27.30 -27.38
CA VAL A 260 -30.74 -28.38 -27.94
C VAL A 260 -29.56 -28.67 -27.02
N LEU A 261 -28.82 -27.64 -26.58
CA LEU A 261 -27.71 -27.82 -25.63
C LEU A 261 -28.16 -28.50 -24.34
N THR A 262 -29.36 -28.19 -23.84
CA THR A 262 -29.92 -28.81 -22.64
C THR A 262 -30.24 -30.29 -22.84
N LEU A 263 -30.74 -30.67 -24.03
CA LEU A 263 -30.98 -32.06 -24.40
C LEU A 263 -29.67 -32.84 -24.61
N GLU A 264 -28.65 -32.22 -25.20
CA GLU A 264 -27.33 -32.82 -25.37
C GLU A 264 -26.70 -33.17 -24.01
N LEU A 265 -26.87 -32.31 -23.00
CA LEU A 265 -26.45 -32.59 -21.63
C LEU A 265 -27.22 -33.74 -20.99
N PHE A 266 -28.54 -33.79 -21.19
CA PHE A 266 -29.35 -34.92 -20.73
C PHE A 266 -28.85 -36.24 -21.32
N VAL A 267 -28.43 -36.26 -22.59
CA VAL A 267 -27.86 -37.45 -23.27
C VAL A 267 -26.39 -37.70 -22.92
N GLY A 268 -25.74 -36.75 -22.23
CA GLY A 268 -24.32 -36.85 -21.84
C GLY A 268 -23.34 -36.64 -22.97
N LYS A 269 -23.78 -36.02 -24.07
CA LYS A 269 -22.89 -35.68 -25.18
C LYS A 269 -21.83 -34.71 -24.66
N ASN A 270 -20.55 -35.01 -24.93
CA ASN A 270 -19.39 -34.26 -24.45
C ASN A 270 -19.19 -34.25 -22.91
N VAL A 271 -19.89 -35.10 -22.15
CA VAL A 271 -19.67 -35.29 -20.71
C VAL A 271 -18.76 -36.51 -20.49
N THR A 272 -17.62 -36.32 -19.84
CA THR A 272 -16.65 -37.39 -19.56
C THR A 272 -16.76 -37.80 -18.11
N VAL A 273 -16.96 -39.10 -17.84
CA VAL A 273 -16.99 -39.68 -16.50
C VAL A 273 -15.76 -40.56 -16.32
N VAL A 274 -15.01 -40.33 -15.25
CA VAL A 274 -13.80 -41.07 -14.88
C VAL A 274 -14.04 -41.74 -13.53
N ASP A 275 -13.88 -43.06 -13.48
CA ASP A 275 -13.98 -43.83 -12.23
C ASP A 275 -12.67 -43.68 -11.43
N VAL A 276 -12.77 -43.21 -10.17
CA VAL A 276 -11.62 -42.94 -9.28
C VAL A 276 -11.44 -44.09 -8.28
N ALA A 277 -12.54 -44.51 -7.65
CA ALA A 277 -12.59 -45.65 -6.74
C ALA A 277 -13.88 -46.46 -6.98
N GLU A 278 -13.77 -47.77 -6.89
CA GLU A 278 -14.88 -48.73 -7.00
C GLU A 278 -15.02 -49.49 -5.69
N GLY A 279 -16.26 -49.73 -5.25
CA GLY A 279 -16.57 -50.47 -4.04
C GLY A 279 -18.09 -50.57 -3.78
N GLU A 280 -18.46 -50.82 -2.52
CA GLU A 280 -19.88 -50.96 -2.16
C GLU A 280 -20.64 -49.62 -2.27
N PRO A 281 -21.88 -49.62 -2.81
CA PRO A 281 -22.72 -48.43 -2.88
C PRO A 281 -23.21 -48.01 -1.49
N ALA A 282 -23.57 -46.74 -1.33
CA ALA A 282 -24.15 -46.24 -0.08
C ALA A 282 -25.52 -46.86 0.19
N ASP A 283 -25.91 -46.96 1.46
CA ASP A 283 -27.21 -47.47 1.87
C ASP A 283 -28.37 -46.70 1.19
N SER A 284 -29.44 -47.40 0.83
CA SER A 284 -30.58 -46.83 0.12
C SER A 284 -31.35 -45.75 0.88
N SER A 285 -31.22 -45.71 2.22
CA SER A 285 -31.85 -44.72 3.09
C SER A 285 -31.16 -43.35 3.07
N ILE A 286 -29.91 -43.27 2.56
CA ILE A 286 -29.13 -42.03 2.55
C ILE A 286 -29.59 -41.15 1.37
N PRO A 287 -30.05 -39.91 1.60
CA PRO A 287 -30.44 -39.02 0.50
C PRO A 287 -29.23 -38.53 -0.30
N LEU A 288 -29.47 -38.01 -1.51
CA LEU A 288 -28.43 -37.37 -2.31
C LEU A 288 -28.12 -35.97 -1.77
N THR A 289 -26.88 -35.75 -1.30
CA THR A 289 -26.46 -34.42 -0.83
C THR A 289 -25.78 -33.62 -1.93
N LEU A 290 -26.21 -32.37 -2.17
CA LEU A 290 -25.55 -31.43 -3.07
C LEU A 290 -24.83 -30.38 -2.21
N CYS A 291 -23.51 -30.25 -2.34
CA CYS A 291 -22.71 -29.29 -1.57
C CYS A 291 -22.60 -27.96 -2.33
N GLN A 292 -22.88 -26.83 -1.67
CA GLN A 292 -22.89 -25.53 -2.32
C GLN A 292 -21.49 -25.06 -2.70
N LYS A 293 -20.54 -25.21 -1.78
CA LYS A 293 -19.18 -24.65 -1.89
C LYS A 293 -18.38 -25.30 -3.02
N LYS A 294 -17.65 -24.46 -3.76
CA LYS A 294 -16.60 -24.94 -4.67
C LYS A 294 -15.30 -25.16 -3.89
N LEU A 295 -14.89 -26.43 -3.80
CA LEU A 295 -13.63 -26.79 -3.17
C LEU A 295 -12.47 -26.60 -4.14
N VAL A 296 -11.27 -26.39 -3.61
CA VAL A 296 -10.04 -26.28 -4.38
C VAL A 296 -9.15 -27.45 -4.01
N VAL A 297 -8.61 -28.16 -5.00
CA VAL A 297 -7.87 -29.41 -4.78
C VAL A 297 -6.61 -29.16 -3.97
N ASP A 298 -5.81 -28.14 -4.29
CA ASP A 298 -4.60 -27.82 -3.54
C ASP A 298 -4.91 -27.46 -2.07
N GLU A 299 -5.93 -26.65 -1.82
CA GLU A 299 -6.39 -26.30 -0.47
C GLU A 299 -6.79 -27.53 0.35
N GLU A 300 -7.59 -28.44 -0.21
CA GLU A 300 -8.04 -29.65 0.50
C GLU A 300 -6.92 -30.67 0.68
N PHE A 301 -6.09 -30.86 -0.35
CA PHE A 301 -5.02 -31.85 -0.34
C PHE A 301 -3.85 -31.41 0.56
N SER A 302 -3.64 -30.10 0.76
CA SER A 302 -2.56 -29.54 1.58
C SER A 302 -2.66 -29.93 3.06
N ALA A 303 -3.86 -30.17 3.57
CA ALA A 303 -4.07 -30.67 4.93
C ALA A 303 -3.47 -32.07 5.14
N TRP A 304 -3.41 -32.87 4.08
CA TRP A 304 -2.90 -34.25 4.09
C TRP A 304 -1.45 -34.33 3.60
N SER A 305 -1.17 -33.85 2.39
CA SER A 305 0.17 -33.86 1.79
C SER A 305 0.83 -32.49 1.84
N ASP A 306 2.15 -32.46 1.80
CA ASP A 306 2.87 -31.20 1.60
C ASP A 306 2.79 -30.83 0.12
N ILE A 307 2.30 -29.62 -0.14
CA ILE A 307 2.04 -29.08 -1.47
C ILE A 307 2.85 -27.80 -1.61
N ASP A 308 3.57 -27.66 -2.71
CA ASP A 308 4.35 -26.47 -3.03
C ASP A 308 3.59 -25.52 -3.97
N GLU A 309 4.25 -24.40 -4.30
CA GLU A 309 3.71 -23.36 -5.18
C GLU A 309 3.42 -23.85 -6.61
N HIS A 310 4.06 -24.94 -7.05
CA HIS A 310 4.00 -25.48 -8.41
C HIS A 310 2.88 -26.51 -8.62
N PHE A 311 2.06 -26.77 -7.60
CA PHE A 311 0.93 -27.68 -7.73
C PHE A 311 -0.10 -27.18 -8.74
N ASP A 312 -0.24 -27.92 -9.84
CA ASP A 312 -1.09 -27.57 -10.98
C ASP A 312 -1.98 -28.74 -11.44
N PHE A 313 -2.68 -28.55 -12.56
CA PHE A 313 -3.60 -29.54 -13.13
C PHE A 313 -2.91 -30.88 -13.47
N ARG A 314 -1.59 -30.91 -13.65
CA ARG A 314 -0.83 -32.14 -13.95
C ARG A 314 -0.68 -33.02 -12.70
N SER A 315 -0.76 -32.40 -11.52
CA SER A 315 -0.67 -33.04 -10.21
C SER A 315 -1.99 -33.70 -9.76
N LEU A 316 -3.09 -33.52 -10.51
CA LEU A 316 -4.41 -34.06 -10.19
C LEU A 316 -4.41 -35.60 -10.11
N SER A 317 -3.58 -36.28 -10.90
CA SER A 317 -3.42 -37.73 -10.85
C SER A 317 -2.94 -38.24 -9.48
N ALA A 318 -2.06 -37.49 -8.81
CA ALA A 318 -1.58 -37.80 -7.46
C ALA A 318 -2.69 -37.64 -6.42
N PHE A 319 -3.50 -36.58 -6.55
CA PHE A 319 -4.67 -36.36 -5.70
C PHE A 319 -5.71 -37.48 -5.83
N LEU A 320 -6.05 -37.89 -7.06
CA LEU A 320 -7.01 -38.98 -7.31
C LEU A 320 -6.51 -40.32 -6.75
N LYS A 321 -5.21 -40.57 -6.84
CA LYS A 321 -4.60 -41.74 -6.20
C LYS A 321 -4.69 -41.67 -4.67
N ALA A 322 -4.41 -40.51 -4.08
CA ALA A 322 -4.49 -40.31 -2.64
C ALA A 322 -5.92 -40.50 -2.10
N LEU A 323 -6.95 -40.10 -2.86
CA LEU A 323 -8.36 -40.35 -2.53
C LEU A 323 -8.70 -41.84 -2.46
N LYS A 324 -8.07 -42.67 -3.31
CA LYS A 324 -8.28 -44.11 -3.33
C LYS A 324 -7.64 -44.81 -2.13
N ASP A 325 -6.47 -44.34 -1.72
CA ASP A 325 -5.64 -45.01 -0.70
C ASP A 325 -5.96 -44.55 0.73
N ASN A 326 -6.62 -43.39 0.92
CA ASN A 326 -6.80 -42.77 2.24
C ASN A 326 -8.25 -42.41 2.57
N GLN A 327 -8.88 -43.20 3.44
CA GLN A 327 -10.26 -42.98 3.88
C GLN A 327 -10.48 -41.64 4.59
N GLY A 328 -9.50 -41.16 5.38
CA GLY A 328 -9.62 -39.88 6.06
C GLY A 328 -9.68 -38.67 5.11
N LEU A 329 -9.04 -38.75 3.94
CA LEU A 329 -9.13 -37.70 2.92
C LEU A 329 -10.52 -37.71 2.25
N VAL A 330 -11.09 -38.89 2.05
CA VAL A 330 -12.48 -39.04 1.56
C VAL A 330 -13.46 -38.42 2.54
N GLU A 331 -13.33 -38.71 3.84
CA GLU A 331 -14.19 -38.14 4.89
C GLU A 331 -13.99 -36.63 5.05
N GLN A 332 -12.77 -36.14 4.83
CA GLN A 332 -12.51 -34.70 4.83
C GLN A 332 -13.24 -34.00 3.68
N ILE A 333 -13.25 -34.58 2.47
CA ILE A 333 -13.77 -33.91 1.27
C ILE A 333 -15.29 -34.08 1.12
N PHE A 334 -15.79 -35.30 1.34
CA PHE A 334 -17.18 -35.69 1.10
C PHE A 334 -17.97 -35.73 2.43
N PRO A 335 -18.88 -34.78 2.70
CA PRO A 335 -19.58 -34.69 3.98
C PRO A 335 -20.51 -35.87 4.29
N THR A 336 -21.02 -36.54 3.25
CA THR A 336 -21.91 -37.71 3.37
C THR A 336 -21.48 -38.83 2.42
N GLU A 337 -21.96 -40.05 2.67
CA GLU A 337 -21.65 -41.21 1.81
C GLU A 337 -22.29 -41.13 0.42
N ARG A 338 -23.29 -40.26 0.22
CA ARG A 338 -23.91 -40.01 -1.08
C ARG A 338 -23.98 -38.51 -1.34
N CYS A 339 -23.01 -37.98 -2.07
CA CYS A 339 -22.96 -36.54 -2.35
C CYS A 339 -22.35 -36.18 -3.71
N VAL A 340 -22.68 -34.97 -4.15
CA VAL A 340 -22.06 -34.27 -5.29
C VAL A 340 -21.42 -33.00 -4.77
N LEU A 341 -20.18 -32.77 -5.18
CA LEU A 341 -19.46 -31.53 -4.91
C LEU A 341 -18.74 -31.07 -6.18
N VAL A 342 -18.37 -29.79 -6.18
CA VAL A 342 -17.65 -29.16 -7.28
C VAL A 342 -16.24 -28.78 -6.86
N MET A 343 -15.26 -29.08 -7.71
CA MET A 343 -13.86 -28.78 -7.45
C MET A 343 -13.21 -28.07 -8.62
N VAL A 344 -12.15 -27.33 -8.32
CA VAL A 344 -11.19 -26.78 -9.27
C VAL A 344 -9.78 -27.14 -8.77
N THR A 345 -8.82 -27.31 -9.67
CA THR A 345 -7.46 -27.73 -9.29
C THR A 345 -6.80 -26.68 -8.39
N THR A 346 -6.69 -25.45 -8.89
CA THR A 346 -6.21 -24.30 -8.12
C THR A 346 -6.83 -23.03 -8.67
N ARG A 347 -7.04 -22.05 -7.80
CA ARG A 347 -7.47 -20.69 -8.17
C ARG A 347 -6.30 -19.69 -8.16
N ARG A 348 -5.10 -20.14 -7.82
CA ARG A 348 -3.88 -19.33 -7.79
C ARG A 348 -3.39 -19.09 -9.21
N PHE A 349 -2.77 -17.94 -9.42
CA PHE A 349 -2.01 -17.68 -10.64
C PHE A 349 -0.63 -18.29 -10.47
N ILE A 350 -0.27 -19.26 -11.32
CA ILE A 350 1.06 -19.86 -11.33
C ILE A 350 1.84 -19.25 -12.50
N ASP A 351 3.02 -18.72 -12.21
CA ASP A 351 3.94 -18.24 -13.23
C ASP A 351 4.82 -19.39 -13.75
N TYR A 352 4.54 -19.83 -14.98
CA TYR A 352 5.31 -20.84 -15.71
C TYR A 352 6.47 -20.22 -16.52
N GLY A 353 6.72 -18.92 -16.38
CA GLY A 353 7.83 -18.18 -16.99
C GLY A 353 7.55 -17.60 -18.38
N ASP A 354 6.49 -18.02 -19.06
CA ASP A 354 6.09 -17.52 -20.38
C ASP A 354 4.63 -17.03 -20.37
N THR A 355 4.35 -15.85 -20.93
CA THR A 355 3.03 -15.21 -20.84
C THR A 355 1.92 -16.03 -21.52
N TRP A 356 2.20 -16.69 -22.65
CA TRP A 356 1.22 -17.51 -23.34
C TRP A 356 1.01 -18.85 -22.63
N ALA A 357 2.10 -19.48 -22.16
CA ALA A 357 2.02 -20.67 -21.32
C ALA A 357 1.27 -20.39 -20.01
N ASN A 358 1.43 -19.19 -19.43
CA ASN A 358 0.71 -18.76 -18.24
C ASN A 358 -0.79 -18.69 -18.51
N ALA A 359 -1.21 -18.07 -19.62
CA ALA A 359 -2.62 -18.01 -19.99
C ALA A 359 -3.22 -19.42 -20.16
N GLU A 360 -2.59 -20.27 -20.97
CA GLU A 360 -3.11 -21.61 -21.29
C GLU A 360 -3.11 -22.56 -20.07
N ASN A 361 -2.04 -22.59 -19.29
CA ASN A 361 -1.96 -23.51 -18.13
C ASN A 361 -2.81 -23.03 -16.96
N ASN A 362 -2.93 -21.73 -16.72
CA ASN A 362 -3.85 -21.23 -15.69
C ASN A 362 -5.32 -21.39 -16.11
N GLU A 363 -5.64 -21.32 -17.40
CA GLU A 363 -6.97 -21.70 -17.88
C GLU A 363 -7.27 -23.17 -17.54
N LYS A 364 -6.31 -24.08 -17.78
CA LYS A 364 -6.42 -25.50 -17.39
C LYS A 364 -6.55 -25.70 -15.88
N ASN A 365 -5.85 -24.91 -15.05
CA ASN A 365 -5.99 -24.93 -13.60
C ASN A 365 -7.39 -24.53 -13.14
N SER A 366 -8.00 -23.58 -13.86
CA SER A 366 -9.34 -23.06 -13.58
C SER A 366 -10.48 -23.95 -14.06
N ILE A 367 -10.19 -25.04 -14.78
CA ILE A 367 -11.20 -26.00 -15.23
C ILE A 367 -11.89 -26.63 -14.02
N VAL A 368 -13.18 -26.42 -13.94
CA VAL A 368 -14.04 -26.97 -12.90
C VAL A 368 -14.56 -28.34 -13.29
N PHE A 369 -14.59 -29.25 -12.33
CA PHE A 369 -15.13 -30.60 -12.47
C PHE A 369 -15.98 -30.99 -11.25
N LEU A 370 -16.87 -31.97 -11.43
CA LEU A 370 -17.67 -32.51 -10.33
C LEU A 370 -17.01 -33.77 -9.77
N MET A 371 -17.13 -33.96 -8.47
CA MET A 371 -16.83 -35.23 -7.80
C MET A 371 -18.13 -35.78 -7.23
N VAL A 372 -18.34 -37.08 -7.44
CA VAL A 372 -19.54 -37.79 -6.99
C VAL A 372 -19.11 -38.97 -6.14
N ARG A 373 -19.71 -39.09 -4.95
CA ARG A 373 -19.55 -40.22 -4.04
C ARG A 373 -20.86 -40.99 -3.91
N ASN A 374 -20.78 -42.31 -3.98
CA ASN A 374 -21.84 -43.25 -3.64
C ASN A 374 -21.24 -44.44 -2.88
N GLY A 375 -21.20 -44.32 -1.55
CA GLY A 375 -20.55 -45.25 -0.64
C GLY A 375 -19.04 -45.17 -0.80
N GLN A 376 -18.45 -46.26 -1.28
CA GLN A 376 -17.03 -46.36 -1.63
C GLN A 376 -16.76 -46.00 -3.10
N ASN A 377 -17.80 -45.86 -3.93
CA ASN A 377 -17.64 -45.47 -5.32
C ASN A 377 -17.41 -43.96 -5.43
N ILE A 378 -16.31 -43.56 -6.05
CA ILE A 378 -15.97 -42.16 -6.31
C ILE A 378 -15.75 -41.97 -7.81
N LYS A 379 -16.42 -40.98 -8.39
CA LYS A 379 -16.32 -40.65 -9.81
C LYS A 379 -16.04 -39.16 -10.02
N GLN A 380 -15.23 -38.85 -11.02
CA GLN A 380 -14.95 -37.49 -11.48
C GLN A 380 -15.68 -37.23 -12.80
N ILE A 381 -16.29 -36.06 -12.95
CA ILE A 381 -17.12 -35.73 -14.11
C ILE A 381 -16.70 -34.37 -14.69
N TYR A 382 -16.35 -34.37 -15.98
CA TYR A 382 -16.09 -33.17 -16.77
C TYR A 382 -17.27 -32.88 -17.68
N SER A 383 -17.70 -31.63 -17.72
CA SER A 383 -18.88 -31.19 -18.47
C SER A 383 -18.57 -29.93 -19.27
N PRO A 384 -19.06 -29.81 -20.52
CA PRO A 384 -18.79 -28.68 -21.39
C PRO A 384 -19.64 -27.44 -21.08
N VAL A 385 -20.47 -27.48 -20.03
CA VAL A 385 -21.34 -26.36 -19.68
C VAL A 385 -20.50 -25.25 -19.05
N GLU A 386 -20.51 -24.07 -19.66
CA GLU A 386 -19.85 -22.84 -19.16
C GLU A 386 -20.19 -22.54 -17.70
N SER A 387 -21.37 -22.94 -17.22
CA SER A 387 -21.79 -22.76 -15.82
C SER A 387 -21.00 -23.60 -14.82
N HIS A 388 -20.37 -24.71 -15.21
CA HIS A 388 -19.45 -25.42 -14.31
C HIS A 388 -18.09 -24.73 -14.35
N LEU A 389 -17.58 -24.40 -15.54
CA LEU A 389 -16.26 -23.80 -15.74
C LEU A 389 -16.11 -22.40 -15.09
N GLY A 390 -17.20 -21.62 -14.97
CA GLY A 390 -17.15 -20.24 -14.43
C GLY A 390 -17.85 -19.99 -13.10
N ALA A 391 -18.68 -20.90 -12.58
CA ALA A 391 -19.44 -20.62 -11.36
C ALA A 391 -18.56 -20.64 -10.10
N SER A 392 -18.85 -19.74 -9.16
CA SER A 392 -18.22 -19.68 -7.84
C SER A 392 -18.68 -20.81 -6.90
N ARG A 393 -19.84 -21.43 -7.18
CA ARG A 393 -20.54 -22.42 -6.34
C ARG A 393 -21.46 -23.34 -7.17
N LEU A 394 -21.87 -24.47 -6.59
CA LEU A 394 -22.66 -25.49 -7.28
C LEU A 394 -24.13 -25.08 -7.50
N PHE A 395 -24.73 -24.41 -6.52
CA PHE A 395 -26.08 -23.85 -6.56
C PHE A 395 -26.09 -22.48 -5.86
N PRO A 396 -27.05 -21.60 -6.17
CA PRO A 396 -26.95 -20.20 -5.78
C PRO A 396 -27.25 -19.98 -4.30
N SER A 397 -26.67 -18.91 -3.73
CA SER A 397 -27.03 -18.43 -2.39
C SER A 397 -28.25 -17.50 -2.46
N GLU A 398 -28.94 -17.30 -1.34
CA GLU A 398 -30.04 -16.32 -1.25
C GLU A 398 -29.62 -14.89 -1.67
N ASP A 399 -28.43 -14.45 -1.25
CA ASP A 399 -27.95 -13.09 -1.57
C ASP A 399 -27.62 -12.92 -3.06
N GLU A 400 -27.12 -13.96 -3.72
CA GLU A 400 -26.85 -13.95 -5.17
C GLU A 400 -28.15 -13.86 -5.98
N GLN A 401 -29.21 -14.55 -5.55
CA GLN A 401 -30.52 -14.44 -6.18
C GLN A 401 -31.11 -13.03 -6.03
N GLN A 402 -30.97 -12.43 -4.85
CA GLN A 402 -31.50 -11.08 -4.57
C GLN A 402 -30.63 -9.96 -5.15
N GLY A 403 -29.32 -10.18 -5.27
CA GLY A 403 -28.34 -9.19 -5.72
C GLY A 403 -28.59 -8.70 -7.15
N HIS A 404 -29.18 -9.54 -8.00
CA HIS A 404 -29.60 -9.13 -9.35
C HIS A 404 -30.63 -8.00 -9.33
N PHE A 405 -31.41 -7.84 -8.27
CA PHE A 405 -32.42 -6.79 -8.13
C PHE A 405 -31.97 -5.67 -7.18
N ARG A 406 -30.67 -5.55 -6.88
CA ARG A 406 -30.09 -4.40 -6.15
C ARG A 406 -29.28 -3.49 -7.09
N GLY A 407 -29.52 -2.18 -6.98
CA GLY A 407 -28.73 -1.12 -7.62
C GLY A 407 -27.38 -0.92 -6.95
N PHE A 408 -26.46 -0.23 -7.61
CA PHE A 408 -25.12 0.08 -7.06
C PHE A 408 -25.21 0.89 -5.74
N ASP A 409 -26.27 1.69 -5.61
CA ASP A 409 -26.56 2.52 -4.43
C ASP A 409 -27.35 1.77 -3.34
N GLY A 410 -27.56 0.45 -3.50
CA GLY A 410 -28.29 -0.40 -2.56
C GLY A 410 -29.83 -0.36 -2.71
N THR A 411 -30.37 0.41 -3.64
CA THR A 411 -31.81 0.49 -3.92
C THR A 411 -32.33 -0.80 -4.57
N THR A 412 -33.55 -1.22 -4.22
CA THR A 412 -34.19 -2.38 -4.85
C THR A 412 -34.83 -1.98 -6.19
N ILE A 413 -34.43 -2.67 -7.25
CA ILE A 413 -34.97 -2.51 -8.60
C ILE A 413 -36.34 -3.18 -8.65
N LYS A 414 -37.38 -2.39 -8.89
CA LYS A 414 -38.78 -2.83 -8.96
C LYS A 414 -39.19 -3.14 -10.41
N PHE A 415 -40.35 -3.75 -10.56
CA PHE A 415 -40.96 -4.00 -11.87
C PHE A 415 -41.13 -2.72 -12.70
N GLU A 416 -41.51 -1.62 -12.04
CA GLU A 416 -41.68 -0.30 -12.67
C GLU A 416 -40.36 0.31 -13.18
N ASP A 417 -39.21 -0.31 -12.93
CA ASP A 417 -37.93 0.19 -13.41
C ASP A 417 -37.57 -0.37 -14.79
N VAL A 418 -37.07 0.51 -15.67
CA VAL A 418 -36.58 0.16 -17.01
C VAL A 418 -35.43 -0.86 -16.98
N ALA A 419 -34.65 -0.91 -15.89
CA ALA A 419 -33.56 -1.86 -15.69
C ALA A 419 -34.03 -3.28 -15.35
N TYR A 420 -35.31 -3.45 -14.97
CA TYR A 420 -35.86 -4.74 -14.51
C TYR A 420 -35.72 -5.85 -15.54
N THR A 421 -35.97 -5.56 -16.83
CA THR A 421 -35.92 -6.58 -17.89
C THR A 421 -34.53 -7.17 -18.08
N ASP A 422 -33.48 -6.38 -17.92
CA ASP A 422 -32.10 -6.87 -18.07
C ASP A 422 -31.68 -7.69 -16.86
N ARG A 423 -32.09 -7.27 -15.66
CA ARG A 423 -31.86 -8.02 -14.41
C ARG A 423 -32.65 -9.34 -14.40
N LEU A 424 -33.89 -9.35 -14.88
CA LEU A 424 -34.69 -10.56 -15.04
C LEU A 424 -34.04 -11.53 -16.03
N LYS A 425 -33.54 -11.03 -17.17
CA LYS A 425 -32.77 -11.87 -18.11
C LYS A 425 -31.52 -12.47 -17.48
N ALA A 426 -30.76 -11.69 -16.71
CA ALA A 426 -29.59 -12.20 -15.99
C ALA A 426 -29.97 -13.27 -14.96
N HIS A 427 -31.05 -13.06 -14.21
CA HIS A 427 -31.61 -14.03 -13.27
C HIS A 427 -32.10 -15.31 -13.99
N ASP A 428 -32.77 -15.20 -15.13
CA ASP A 428 -33.24 -16.35 -15.91
C ASP A 428 -32.09 -17.16 -16.50
N LEU A 429 -31.02 -16.49 -16.95
CA LEU A 429 -29.79 -17.16 -17.39
C LEU A 429 -29.17 -17.94 -16.22
N MET A 430 -29.05 -17.33 -15.05
CA MET A 430 -28.61 -17.98 -13.81
C MET A 430 -29.47 -19.19 -13.43
N ALA A 431 -30.79 -19.06 -13.45
CA ALA A 431 -31.71 -20.17 -13.20
C ALA A 431 -31.57 -21.29 -14.25
N LEU A 432 -31.39 -20.94 -15.52
CA LEU A 432 -31.14 -21.90 -16.60
C LEU A 432 -29.82 -22.67 -16.37
N HIS A 433 -28.78 -21.99 -15.87
CA HIS A 433 -27.50 -22.62 -15.55
C HIS A 433 -27.65 -23.73 -14.50
N TYR A 434 -28.34 -23.47 -13.39
CA TYR A 434 -28.55 -24.48 -12.34
C TYR A 434 -29.56 -25.57 -12.74
N ARG A 435 -30.56 -25.25 -13.56
CA ARG A 435 -31.46 -26.26 -14.13
C ARG A 435 -30.70 -27.25 -15.03
N ARG A 436 -29.75 -26.76 -15.83
CA ARG A 436 -28.90 -27.63 -16.69
C ARG A 436 -28.04 -28.59 -15.89
N LEU A 437 -27.52 -28.19 -14.72
CA LEU A 437 -26.84 -29.09 -13.79
C LEU A 437 -27.76 -30.25 -13.38
N LEU A 438 -28.96 -29.97 -12.89
CA LEU A 438 -29.91 -31.00 -12.45
C LEU A 438 -30.30 -31.95 -13.59
N ILE A 439 -30.49 -31.42 -14.80
CA ILE A 439 -30.78 -32.21 -16.01
C ILE A 439 -29.61 -33.14 -16.37
N MET A 440 -28.37 -32.66 -16.24
CA MET A 440 -27.18 -33.49 -16.46
C MET A 440 -27.08 -34.60 -15.40
N LEU A 441 -27.25 -34.29 -14.12
CA LEU A 441 -27.23 -35.30 -13.04
C LEU A 441 -28.33 -36.35 -13.25
N PHE A 442 -29.53 -35.90 -13.67
CA PHE A 442 -30.63 -36.80 -13.99
C PHE A 442 -30.28 -37.74 -15.15
N GLY A 443 -29.77 -37.20 -16.26
CA GLY A 443 -29.37 -37.97 -17.43
C GLY A 443 -28.25 -38.97 -17.12
N LEU A 444 -27.29 -38.60 -16.28
CA LEU A 444 -26.20 -39.47 -15.85
C LEU A 444 -26.70 -40.58 -14.92
N ASP A 445 -27.57 -40.29 -13.95
CA ASP A 445 -28.17 -41.31 -13.10
C ASP A 445 -29.05 -42.28 -13.90
N GLN A 446 -29.77 -41.77 -14.90
CA GLN A 446 -30.57 -42.59 -15.80
C GLN A 446 -29.75 -43.64 -16.55
N ARG A 447 -28.59 -43.23 -17.09
CA ARG A 447 -27.73 -44.08 -17.94
C ARG A 447 -26.76 -44.95 -17.15
N LEU A 448 -26.16 -44.39 -16.09
CA LEU A 448 -24.99 -44.97 -15.42
C LEU A 448 -25.29 -45.42 -13.98
N ALA A 449 -26.52 -45.20 -13.48
CA ALA A 449 -26.88 -45.43 -12.08
C ALA A 449 -25.90 -44.77 -11.11
N LEU A 450 -25.52 -43.53 -11.44
CA LEU A 450 -24.43 -42.77 -10.82
C LEU A 450 -24.53 -42.68 -9.30
N PHE A 451 -25.75 -42.55 -8.75
CA PHE A 451 -25.98 -42.38 -7.32
C PHE A 451 -26.44 -43.67 -6.61
N GLY A 452 -26.53 -44.79 -7.32
CA GLY A 452 -27.12 -46.02 -6.79
C GLY A 452 -28.62 -45.88 -6.50
N GLN A 453 -29.16 -46.79 -5.68
CA GLN A 453 -30.59 -46.84 -5.38
C GLN A 453 -30.92 -46.02 -4.12
N PHE A 454 -31.34 -44.76 -4.27
CA PHE A 454 -31.75 -43.89 -3.14
C PHE A 454 -33.21 -43.41 -3.18
N TYR A 455 -33.93 -43.78 -4.24
CA TYR A 455 -35.35 -43.50 -4.43
C TYR A 455 -36.04 -44.70 -5.11
N PRO A 456 -37.36 -44.88 -4.98
CA PRO A 456 -38.08 -45.95 -5.67
C PRO A 456 -38.05 -45.78 -7.19
N GLN A 457 -37.80 -46.84 -7.95
CA GLN A 457 -37.58 -46.76 -9.41
C GLN A 457 -38.78 -46.21 -10.20
N HIS A 458 -40.00 -46.29 -9.66
CA HIS A 458 -41.20 -45.73 -10.29
C HIS A 458 -41.28 -44.20 -10.18
N GLU A 459 -40.58 -43.58 -9.23
CA GLU A 459 -40.52 -42.11 -9.09
C GLU A 459 -39.41 -41.47 -9.95
N LYS A 460 -38.66 -42.28 -10.72
CA LYS A 460 -37.51 -41.83 -11.52
C LYS A 460 -37.82 -40.69 -12.50
N ALA A 461 -39.03 -40.63 -13.04
CA ALA A 461 -39.45 -39.55 -13.95
C ALA A 461 -39.64 -38.19 -13.26
N ASN A 462 -39.74 -38.18 -11.92
CA ASN A 462 -40.00 -36.99 -11.12
C ASN A 462 -38.72 -36.30 -10.61
N PHE A 463 -37.53 -36.70 -11.07
CA PHE A 463 -36.24 -36.21 -10.57
C PHE A 463 -36.12 -34.66 -10.58
N LEU A 464 -36.75 -34.00 -11.56
CA LEU A 464 -36.75 -32.53 -11.70
C LEU A 464 -37.89 -31.83 -10.92
N ASN A 465 -38.81 -32.58 -10.31
CA ASN A 465 -39.93 -32.03 -9.55
C ASN A 465 -39.49 -31.64 -8.14
N LEU A 466 -40.01 -30.52 -7.64
CA LEU A 466 -39.66 -30.00 -6.30
C LEU A 466 -40.00 -31.00 -5.19
N SER A 467 -41.17 -31.63 -5.23
CA SER A 467 -41.61 -32.60 -4.22
C SER A 467 -40.73 -33.85 -4.14
N PHE A 468 -40.06 -34.21 -5.24
CA PHE A 468 -39.09 -35.31 -5.26
C PHE A 468 -37.77 -34.85 -4.62
N GLN A 469 -37.30 -33.65 -4.98
CA GLN A 469 -36.07 -33.07 -4.45
C GLN A 469 -36.17 -32.85 -2.93
N GLU A 470 -37.28 -32.32 -2.41
CA GLU A 470 -37.50 -32.14 -0.97
C GLU A 470 -37.45 -33.47 -0.18
N ARG A 471 -37.79 -34.59 -0.82
CA ARG A 471 -37.82 -35.90 -0.17
C ARG A 471 -36.49 -36.64 -0.23
N TYR A 472 -35.79 -36.55 -1.36
CA TYR A 472 -34.62 -37.38 -1.63
C TYR A 472 -33.31 -36.60 -1.75
N PHE A 473 -33.35 -35.27 -1.84
CA PHE A 473 -32.15 -34.43 -1.91
C PHE A 473 -31.96 -33.66 -0.61
N HIS A 474 -30.69 -33.41 -0.30
CA HIS A 474 -30.30 -32.51 0.77
C HIS A 474 -29.36 -31.44 0.20
N PHE A 475 -29.76 -30.18 0.23
CA PHE A 475 -28.92 -29.06 -0.19
C PHE A 475 -28.13 -28.56 1.01
N LEU A 476 -26.81 -28.77 0.98
CA LEU A 476 -25.90 -28.35 2.05
C LEU A 476 -25.36 -26.95 1.71
N HIS A 477 -25.80 -25.97 2.50
CA HIS A 477 -25.46 -24.53 2.40
C HIS A 477 -24.14 -24.20 3.11
N ASP A 478 -23.06 -24.89 2.74
CA ASP A 478 -21.74 -24.77 3.39
C ASP A 478 -20.92 -23.53 2.96
N GLU A 479 -21.43 -22.74 2.02
CA GLU A 479 -20.83 -21.47 1.61
C GLU A 479 -21.54 -20.26 2.24
N ASP A 480 -22.87 -20.18 2.17
CA ASP A 480 -23.65 -19.06 2.73
C ASP A 480 -24.07 -19.27 4.20
N GLY A 481 -23.92 -20.49 4.73
CA GLY A 481 -24.22 -20.81 6.13
C GLY A 481 -25.70 -20.93 6.46
N THR A 482 -26.59 -20.88 5.47
CA THR A 482 -28.04 -20.93 5.69
C THR A 482 -28.43 -22.25 6.35
N GLY A 483 -29.10 -22.18 7.51
CA GLY A 483 -29.52 -23.36 8.26
C GLY A 483 -28.40 -24.12 8.99
N LEU A 484 -27.17 -23.61 9.00
CA LEU A 484 -26.05 -24.16 9.79
C LEU A 484 -25.95 -23.48 11.17
N LEU A 485 -25.37 -24.19 12.14
CA LEU A 485 -25.07 -23.63 13.46
C LEU A 485 -23.99 -22.56 13.34
N ALA A 486 -24.12 -21.47 14.10
CA ALA A 486 -23.10 -20.44 14.17
C ALA A 486 -21.76 -21.03 14.65
N SER A 487 -20.67 -20.71 13.95
CA SER A 487 -19.34 -21.16 14.36
C SER A 487 -18.90 -20.38 15.62
N PRO A 488 -18.51 -21.06 16.71
CA PRO A 488 -18.15 -20.40 17.97
C PRO A 488 -16.79 -19.67 17.93
N ASP A 489 -15.97 -19.92 16.89
CA ASP A 489 -14.60 -19.40 16.79
C ASP A 489 -14.53 -18.07 16.00
N SER A 490 -14.36 -16.97 16.72
CA SER A 490 -14.15 -15.62 16.18
C SER A 490 -12.70 -15.30 15.80
N GLN A 491 -11.72 -16.01 16.35
CA GLN A 491 -10.30 -15.70 16.13
C GLN A 491 -9.85 -16.07 14.71
N THR A 492 -9.18 -15.13 14.04
CA THR A 492 -8.55 -15.32 12.73
C THR A 492 -7.15 -15.95 12.83
N LEU A 493 -6.63 -16.49 11.72
CA LEU A 493 -5.28 -17.06 11.67
C LEU A 493 -4.20 -16.01 12.00
N ASP A 494 -4.34 -14.80 11.47
CA ASP A 494 -3.38 -13.71 11.69
C ASP A 494 -3.38 -13.24 13.14
N GLU A 495 -4.56 -13.12 13.76
CA GLU A 495 -4.68 -12.80 15.18
C GLU A 495 -4.03 -13.89 16.04
N PHE A 496 -4.23 -15.16 15.72
CA PHE A 496 -3.59 -16.27 16.42
C PHE A 496 -2.07 -16.22 16.30
N ILE A 497 -1.52 -16.07 15.08
CA ILE A 497 -0.07 -16.01 14.88
C ILE A 497 0.53 -14.78 15.57
N SER A 498 -0.10 -13.62 15.46
CA SER A 498 0.32 -12.39 16.12
C SER A 498 0.29 -12.54 17.65
N GLU A 499 -0.77 -13.13 18.19
CA GLU A 499 -0.89 -13.44 19.60
C GLU A 499 0.25 -14.35 20.07
N LYS A 500 0.51 -15.46 19.38
CA LYS A 500 1.55 -16.42 19.79
C LYS A 500 2.95 -15.85 19.63
N ASN A 501 3.20 -15.04 18.60
CA ASN A 501 4.48 -14.36 18.41
C ASN A 501 4.68 -13.16 19.36
N SER A 502 3.64 -12.66 20.04
CA SER A 502 3.80 -11.65 21.10
C SER A 502 4.56 -12.16 22.33
N TYR A 503 4.66 -13.48 22.51
CA TYR A 503 5.40 -14.11 23.61
C TYR A 503 6.92 -14.15 23.38
N ILE A 504 7.41 -13.73 22.20
CA ILE A 504 8.82 -13.80 21.85
C ILE A 504 9.63 -12.85 22.73
N GLN A 505 10.66 -13.40 23.37
CA GLN A 505 11.60 -12.66 24.19
C GLN A 505 12.97 -13.36 24.17
N PRO A 506 14.04 -12.73 24.70
CA PRO A 506 15.34 -13.40 24.80
C PRO A 506 15.23 -14.72 25.56
N GLY A 507 15.67 -15.80 24.92
CA GLY A 507 15.62 -17.17 25.40
C GLY A 507 14.47 -18.01 24.86
N SER A 508 13.47 -17.40 24.22
CA SER A 508 12.39 -18.12 23.52
C SER A 508 12.93 -18.94 22.35
N ARG A 509 12.28 -20.07 22.09
CA ARG A 509 12.54 -20.95 20.96
C ARG A 509 11.61 -20.56 19.80
N LEU A 510 12.20 -20.21 18.68
CA LEU A 510 11.51 -19.91 17.44
C LEU A 510 11.73 -21.05 16.46
N LEU A 511 10.66 -21.55 15.86
CA LEU A 511 10.80 -22.22 14.57
C LEU A 511 10.94 -21.12 13.52
N CYS A 512 11.93 -21.22 12.64
CA CYS A 512 12.19 -20.24 11.61
C CYS A 512 12.16 -20.90 10.23
N ASN A 513 11.53 -20.25 9.26
CA ASN A 513 11.67 -20.50 7.83
C ASN A 513 12.73 -19.54 7.29
N TRP A 514 13.93 -20.04 7.08
CA TRP A 514 15.11 -19.20 6.89
C TRP A 514 15.10 -18.46 5.55
N ARG A 515 14.67 -19.09 4.44
CA ARG A 515 14.58 -18.40 3.15
C ARG A 515 13.59 -17.26 3.13
N GLU A 516 12.53 -17.36 3.94
CA GLU A 516 11.57 -16.28 4.13
C GLU A 516 12.12 -15.21 5.09
N LEU A 517 12.70 -15.64 6.21
CA LEU A 517 13.18 -14.73 7.26
C LEU A 517 14.44 -13.96 6.85
N MET A 518 15.30 -14.52 5.99
CA MET A 518 16.58 -13.93 5.56
C MET A 518 16.40 -12.98 4.38
N THR A 519 16.55 -11.69 4.66
CA THR A 519 16.48 -10.57 3.72
C THR A 519 17.73 -9.69 3.90
N PRO A 520 18.00 -8.72 3.00
CA PRO A 520 19.12 -7.79 3.21
C PRO A 520 19.06 -7.03 4.54
N ARG A 521 17.84 -6.82 5.09
CA ARG A 521 17.63 -6.11 6.36
C ARG A 521 17.83 -7.02 7.57
N THR A 522 17.35 -8.26 7.49
CA THR A 522 17.38 -9.20 8.62
C THR A 522 18.70 -9.98 8.67
N ALA A 523 19.28 -10.34 7.52
CA ALA A 523 20.46 -11.19 7.41
C ALA A 523 21.49 -10.67 6.36
N PRO A 524 22.07 -9.47 6.54
CA PRO A 524 23.02 -8.88 5.59
C PRO A 524 24.30 -9.72 5.39
N GLY A 525 24.60 -10.66 6.29
CA GLY A 525 25.72 -11.59 6.17
C GLY A 525 25.50 -12.70 5.15
N ALA A 526 24.25 -12.97 4.77
CA ALA A 526 23.87 -14.05 3.87
C ALA A 526 23.07 -13.58 2.65
N VAL A 527 22.58 -12.34 2.64
CA VAL A 527 21.76 -11.78 1.56
C VAL A 527 22.23 -10.36 1.21
N LYS A 528 22.28 -10.04 -0.08
CA LYS A 528 22.67 -8.71 -0.60
C LYS A 528 21.59 -8.12 -1.49
N GLU A 529 21.43 -6.79 -1.47
CA GLU A 529 20.56 -6.07 -2.42
C GLU A 529 21.16 -6.09 -3.83
N ASP A 530 20.30 -6.28 -4.84
CA ASP A 530 20.71 -6.18 -6.23
C ASP A 530 20.67 -4.72 -6.71
N SER A 531 21.64 -4.31 -7.52
CA SER A 531 21.81 -2.92 -7.95
C SER A 531 20.81 -2.44 -9.03
N GLY A 532 20.04 -3.35 -9.64
CA GLY A 532 19.29 -3.08 -10.87
C GLY A 532 17.80 -2.78 -10.72
N TYR A 533 17.12 -3.45 -9.79
CA TYR A 533 15.70 -3.32 -9.46
C TYR A 533 15.54 -3.90 -8.05
N SER A 534 14.41 -3.68 -7.39
CA SER A 534 14.15 -3.96 -5.97
C SER A 534 14.25 -5.44 -5.50
N GLY A 535 15.13 -6.28 -6.07
CA GLY A 535 15.38 -7.67 -5.68
C GLY A 535 16.61 -7.82 -4.77
N TYR A 536 16.85 -9.07 -4.34
CA TYR A 536 18.02 -9.43 -3.55
C TYR A 536 18.52 -10.83 -3.94
N SER A 537 19.80 -11.07 -3.70
CA SER A 537 20.48 -12.33 -3.99
C SER A 537 21.06 -12.96 -2.73
N PHE A 538 20.90 -14.28 -2.61
CA PHE A 538 21.53 -15.07 -1.54
C PHE A 538 23.01 -15.29 -1.87
N ILE A 539 23.88 -15.07 -0.88
CA ILE A 539 25.32 -15.37 -0.95
C ILE A 539 25.69 -16.60 -0.09
N ALA A 540 24.76 -17.06 0.74
CA ALA A 540 24.85 -18.28 1.54
C ALA A 540 23.45 -18.89 1.72
N ASP A 541 23.36 -20.22 1.82
CA ASP A 541 22.11 -20.96 2.03
C ASP A 541 22.13 -21.62 3.42
N PRO A 542 21.05 -21.58 4.21
CA PRO A 542 20.91 -22.38 5.42
C PRO A 542 21.06 -23.88 5.13
N GLU A 543 21.58 -24.64 6.10
CA GLU A 543 21.70 -26.10 6.01
C GLU A 543 20.33 -26.78 5.92
N ASP A 544 19.41 -26.38 6.80
CA ASP A 544 18.00 -26.75 6.78
C ASP A 544 17.17 -25.50 6.60
N ASN A 545 16.22 -25.47 5.65
CA ASN A 545 15.39 -24.28 5.44
C ASN A 545 14.41 -24.01 6.61
N VAL A 546 13.99 -25.04 7.34
CA VAL A 546 13.13 -24.89 8.52
C VAL A 546 13.80 -25.52 9.71
N SER A 547 14.20 -24.72 10.71
CA SER A 547 14.80 -25.23 11.93
C SER A 547 14.52 -24.34 13.14
N ALA A 548 14.71 -24.90 14.34
CA ALA A 548 14.49 -24.19 15.59
C ALA A 548 15.74 -23.40 16.01
N ALA A 549 15.57 -22.16 16.44
CA ALA A 549 16.63 -21.29 16.94
C ALA A 549 16.23 -20.62 18.26
N VAL A 550 17.23 -20.22 19.05
CA VAL A 550 17.04 -19.54 20.33
C VAL A 550 17.27 -18.05 20.16
N VAL A 551 16.30 -17.26 20.60
CA VAL A 551 16.35 -15.80 20.52
C VAL A 551 17.33 -15.24 21.54
N TYR A 552 18.14 -14.26 21.13
CA TYR A 552 18.95 -13.46 22.04
C TYR A 552 18.79 -11.97 21.74
N ARG A 553 19.15 -11.13 22.73
CA ARG A 553 19.08 -9.68 22.59
C ARG A 553 20.35 -9.14 21.95
N GLN A 554 20.21 -8.38 20.87
CA GLN A 554 21.30 -7.69 20.18
C GLN A 554 21.04 -6.18 20.21
N GLY A 555 21.48 -5.52 21.29
CA GLY A 555 21.13 -4.12 21.54
C GLY A 555 19.61 -3.99 21.77
N ASP A 556 18.93 -3.35 20.82
CA ASP A 556 17.52 -2.96 20.93
C ASP A 556 16.61 -3.93 20.15
N THR A 557 17.20 -4.90 19.44
CA THR A 557 16.49 -5.86 18.59
C THR A 557 16.71 -7.30 19.07
N LEU A 558 15.81 -8.18 18.65
CA LEU A 558 15.90 -9.63 18.86
C LEU A 558 16.55 -10.29 17.65
N ALA A 559 17.52 -11.17 17.89
CA ALA A 559 18.24 -11.88 16.85
C ALA A 559 18.30 -13.39 17.16
N VAL A 560 18.51 -14.17 16.11
CA VAL A 560 18.76 -15.61 16.13
C VAL A 560 19.98 -15.92 15.27
N ASP A 561 20.67 -17.01 15.56
CA ASP A 561 21.80 -17.48 14.75
C ASP A 561 21.40 -18.74 13.98
N VAL A 562 21.86 -18.83 12.72
CA VAL A 562 21.68 -20.01 11.86
C VAL A 562 23.00 -20.37 11.18
N ALA A 563 23.29 -21.67 11.09
CA ALA A 563 24.42 -22.16 10.33
C ALA A 563 24.11 -22.10 8.83
N VAL A 564 24.93 -21.37 8.06
CA VAL A 564 24.75 -21.20 6.62
C VAL A 564 26.01 -21.59 5.86
N LYS A 565 25.84 -22.10 4.64
CA LYS A 565 26.89 -22.49 3.71
C LYS A 565 27.08 -21.41 2.65
N ARG A 566 28.27 -20.82 2.58
CA ARG A 566 28.58 -19.76 1.60
C ARG A 566 28.78 -20.32 0.19
N PHE A 567 28.09 -19.79 -0.81
CA PHE A 567 28.19 -20.28 -2.20
C PHE A 567 29.59 -20.17 -2.82
N SER A 568 30.33 -19.11 -2.50
CA SER A 568 31.64 -18.86 -3.10
C SER A 568 32.77 -19.73 -2.54
N THR A 569 32.64 -20.22 -1.31
CA THR A 569 33.74 -20.90 -0.59
C THR A 569 33.36 -22.25 0.00
N ASP A 570 32.09 -22.63 -0.05
CA ASP A 570 31.51 -23.82 0.60
C ASP A 570 31.79 -23.95 2.11
N LYS A 571 32.18 -22.84 2.77
CA LYS A 571 32.47 -22.79 4.21
C LYS A 571 31.19 -22.55 4.98
N MET A 572 31.02 -23.31 6.08
CA MET A 572 29.98 -23.10 7.07
C MET A 572 30.35 -21.93 8.00
N PHE A 573 29.39 -21.06 8.28
CA PHE A 573 29.51 -20.03 9.32
C PHE A 573 28.14 -19.74 9.93
N ASN A 574 28.12 -19.18 11.15
CA ASN A 574 26.88 -18.75 11.79
C ASN A 574 26.50 -17.35 11.31
N CYS A 575 25.40 -17.25 10.57
CA CYS A 575 24.80 -15.98 10.17
C CYS A 575 23.84 -15.50 11.27
N LYS A 576 23.94 -14.21 11.60
CA LYS A 576 23.03 -13.53 12.51
C LYS A 576 21.81 -13.04 11.74
N VAL A 577 20.63 -13.29 12.27
CA VAL A 577 19.35 -12.92 11.65
C VAL A 577 18.53 -12.11 12.65
N ASN A 578 18.24 -10.85 12.31
CA ASN A 578 17.45 -9.93 13.13
C ASN A 578 15.95 -10.14 12.91
N VAL A 579 15.30 -10.78 13.88
CA VAL A 579 13.86 -11.11 13.83
C VAL A 579 13.01 -9.84 13.97
N SER A 580 13.44 -8.88 14.80
CA SER A 580 12.68 -7.63 15.01
C SER A 580 12.67 -6.71 13.78
N ALA A 581 13.65 -6.87 12.88
CA ALA A 581 13.72 -6.13 11.62
C ALA A 581 12.88 -6.77 10.49
N TYR A 582 12.30 -7.96 10.74
CA TYR A 582 11.48 -8.64 9.75
C TYR A 582 10.18 -7.87 9.54
N SER A 583 9.91 -7.58 8.27
CA SER A 583 8.63 -7.07 7.79
C SER A 583 8.30 -7.91 6.57
N PRO A 584 7.10 -8.49 6.48
CA PRO A 584 6.72 -9.27 5.31
C PRO A 584 6.83 -8.36 4.09
N TRP A 585 7.72 -8.74 3.18
CA TRP A 585 8.06 -7.97 2.01
C TRP A 585 7.21 -8.51 0.86
N ARG A 586 6.12 -7.80 0.55
CA ARG A 586 4.98 -8.13 -0.35
C ARG A 586 3.80 -8.79 0.36
N ARG A 587 2.63 -8.14 0.27
CA ARG A 587 1.32 -8.80 0.42
C ARG A 587 1.14 -9.70 -0.80
N GLY A 588 1.42 -10.99 -0.69
CA GLY A 588 1.26 -11.89 -1.83
C GLY A 588 1.56 -13.35 -1.52
N GLU A 589 2.81 -13.69 -1.24
CA GLU A 589 3.28 -15.08 -1.24
C GLU A 589 4.50 -15.27 -0.30
N ALA A 590 4.47 -14.68 0.90
CA ALA A 590 5.47 -14.97 1.93
C ALA A 590 5.01 -16.22 2.68
N GLU A 591 5.78 -17.30 2.78
CA GLU A 591 5.45 -18.36 3.75
C GLU A 591 5.52 -17.77 5.17
N LEU A 592 5.03 -18.48 6.19
CA LEU A 592 5.19 -18.02 7.58
C LEU A 592 6.67 -18.05 7.96
N ALA A 593 7.24 -16.87 8.27
CA ALA A 593 8.66 -16.72 8.55
C ALA A 593 9.10 -17.36 9.87
N TYR A 594 8.29 -17.25 10.93
CA TYR A 594 8.61 -17.82 12.23
C TYR A 594 7.38 -17.97 13.15
N LEU A 595 7.50 -18.88 14.12
CA LEU A 595 6.51 -19.10 15.18
C LEU A 595 7.18 -19.40 16.52
N CYS A 596 6.66 -18.80 17.60
CA CYS A 596 7.11 -19.09 18.96
C CYS A 596 6.62 -20.46 19.44
N LEU A 597 7.54 -21.42 19.50
CA LEU A 597 7.26 -22.81 19.91
C LEU A 597 6.88 -22.94 21.39
N ASP A 598 7.28 -21.98 22.23
CA ASP A 598 6.97 -21.98 23.66
C ASP A 598 5.53 -21.54 23.99
N ALA A 599 4.81 -21.00 23.00
CA ALA A 599 3.44 -20.50 23.16
C ALA A 599 2.37 -21.39 22.48
N VAL A 600 2.77 -22.35 21.66
CA VAL A 600 1.85 -23.17 20.83
C VAL A 600 1.85 -24.64 21.20
N GLY A 601 0.68 -25.28 21.08
CA GLY A 601 0.50 -26.73 21.20
C GLY A 601 0.21 -27.40 19.85
N PRO A 602 0.58 -28.68 19.63
CA PRO A 602 0.20 -29.45 18.45
C PRO A 602 -1.31 -29.49 18.20
N GLU A 603 -2.11 -29.55 19.27
CA GLU A 603 -3.57 -29.61 19.20
C GLU A 603 -4.15 -28.33 18.57
N GLU A 604 -3.62 -27.17 18.99
CA GLU A 604 -4.03 -25.86 18.45
C GLU A 604 -3.69 -25.73 16.97
N LEU A 605 -2.47 -26.11 16.58
CA LEU A 605 -2.01 -26.03 15.18
C LEU A 605 -2.82 -26.96 14.27
N THR A 606 -3.11 -28.18 14.76
CA THR A 606 -3.92 -29.17 14.03
C THR A 606 -5.33 -28.64 13.78
N ARG A 607 -5.94 -27.97 14.77
CA ARG A 607 -7.25 -27.32 14.61
C ARG A 607 -7.26 -26.34 13.43
N PHE A 608 -6.24 -25.48 13.29
CA PHE A 608 -6.13 -24.52 12.18
C PHE A 608 -5.91 -25.19 10.81
N ILE A 609 -5.20 -26.32 10.75
CA ILE A 609 -5.04 -27.10 9.50
C ILE A 609 -6.38 -27.75 9.08
N GLN A 610 -7.14 -28.25 10.06
CA GLN A 610 -8.40 -28.96 9.83
C GLN A 610 -9.58 -28.03 9.48
N GLN A 611 -9.57 -26.78 9.94
CA GLN A 611 -10.63 -25.83 9.63
C GLN A 611 -10.54 -25.31 8.18
N ARG A 612 -11.49 -25.71 7.33
CA ARG A 612 -11.59 -25.29 5.91
C ARG A 612 -11.51 -23.78 5.70
N LYS A 613 -12.07 -22.97 6.61
CA LYS A 613 -12.11 -21.51 6.50
C LYS A 613 -10.74 -20.85 6.33
N PHE A 614 -9.66 -21.49 6.78
CA PHE A 614 -8.31 -20.92 6.73
C PHE A 614 -7.45 -21.44 5.56
N ARG A 615 -7.91 -22.45 4.82
CA ARG A 615 -7.11 -23.14 3.79
C ARG A 615 -6.89 -22.33 2.52
N SER A 616 -7.60 -21.21 2.35
CA SER A 616 -7.36 -20.29 1.23
C SER A 616 -5.88 -19.85 1.15
N ASN A 617 -5.23 -19.73 2.31
CA ASN A 617 -3.80 -19.39 2.43
C ASN A 617 -2.97 -20.62 2.81
N HIS A 618 -3.29 -21.82 2.33
CA HIS A 618 -2.61 -23.06 2.76
C HIS A 618 -1.09 -23.02 2.61
N LEU A 619 -0.55 -22.45 1.52
CA LEU A 619 0.90 -22.33 1.31
C LEU A 619 1.57 -21.46 2.37
N PHE A 620 0.87 -20.45 2.89
CA PHE A 620 1.38 -19.55 3.91
C PHE A 620 1.78 -20.32 5.18
N TYR A 621 0.91 -21.19 5.71
CA TYR A 621 1.09 -21.73 7.06
C TYR A 621 1.07 -23.25 7.18
N ILE A 622 0.40 -24.01 6.30
CA ILE A 622 0.11 -25.43 6.60
C ILE A 622 1.40 -26.26 6.64
N ARG A 623 2.30 -26.09 5.66
CA ARG A 623 3.61 -26.77 5.67
C ARG A 623 4.42 -26.40 6.91
N PHE A 624 4.42 -25.12 7.26
CA PHE A 624 5.12 -24.62 8.43
C PHE A 624 4.53 -25.16 9.75
N PHE A 625 3.21 -25.24 9.87
CA PHE A 625 2.53 -25.79 11.03
C PHE A 625 2.76 -27.30 11.16
N LYS A 626 2.76 -28.06 10.06
CA LYS A 626 3.13 -29.48 10.08
C LYS A 626 4.58 -29.68 10.56
N ALA A 627 5.51 -28.84 10.13
CA ALA A 627 6.89 -28.86 10.62
C ALA A 627 6.95 -28.54 12.13
N ALA A 628 6.17 -27.56 12.60
CA ALA A 628 6.07 -27.23 14.03
C ALA A 628 5.46 -28.36 14.86
N ILE A 629 4.38 -28.99 14.39
CA ILE A 629 3.74 -30.15 15.04
C ILE A 629 4.76 -31.28 15.19
N LYS A 630 5.45 -31.65 14.11
CA LYS A 630 6.47 -32.70 14.12
C LYS A 630 7.58 -32.41 15.14
N PHE A 631 8.06 -31.17 15.22
CA PHE A 631 9.07 -30.77 16.19
C PHE A 631 8.55 -30.89 17.64
N LEU A 632 7.34 -30.42 17.91
CA LEU A 632 6.73 -30.44 19.24
C LEU A 632 6.39 -31.86 19.71
N GLU A 633 5.91 -32.74 18.83
CA GLU A 633 5.61 -34.13 19.14
C GLU A 633 6.87 -34.93 19.44
N GLN A 634 7.90 -34.83 18.60
CA GLN A 634 9.19 -35.47 18.83
C GLN A 634 9.82 -35.02 20.15
N GLU A 635 9.67 -33.73 20.49
CA GLU A 635 10.11 -33.21 21.78
C GLU A 635 9.30 -33.79 22.95
N ARG A 636 7.97 -33.82 22.86
CA ARG A 636 7.10 -34.38 23.90
C ARG A 636 7.40 -35.85 24.16
N GLU A 637 7.70 -36.64 23.12
CA GLU A 637 8.12 -38.04 23.24
C GLU A 637 9.43 -38.17 24.02
N ASN A 638 10.45 -37.37 23.66
CA ASN A 638 11.74 -37.36 24.36
C ASN A 638 11.62 -36.92 25.84
N GLU A 639 10.65 -36.05 26.14
CA GLU A 639 10.42 -35.52 27.49
C GLU A 639 9.51 -36.38 28.37
N LEU A 640 8.86 -37.40 27.81
CA LEU A 640 7.85 -38.19 28.50
C LEU A 640 8.32 -38.73 29.87
N PRO A 641 9.55 -39.28 30.03
CA PRO A 641 10.02 -39.76 31.33
C PRO A 641 10.13 -38.65 32.39
N HIS A 642 10.55 -37.45 31.97
CA HIS A 642 10.70 -36.30 32.87
C HIS A 642 9.35 -35.71 33.26
N ARG A 643 8.39 -35.67 32.33
CA ARG A 643 7.01 -35.26 32.61
C ARG A 643 6.33 -36.19 33.60
N GLN A 644 6.51 -37.49 33.44
CA GLN A 644 6.02 -38.49 34.39
C GLN A 644 6.66 -38.33 35.77
N TYR A 645 7.96 -38.02 35.86
CA TYR A 645 8.61 -37.73 37.13
C TYR A 645 8.00 -36.51 37.84
N LEU A 646 7.76 -35.41 37.12
CA LEU A 646 7.13 -34.21 37.70
C LEU A 646 5.71 -34.51 38.19
N LEU A 647 4.94 -35.28 37.42
CA LEU A 647 3.60 -35.71 37.83
C LEU A 647 3.64 -36.60 39.09
N ALA A 648 4.55 -37.57 39.13
CA ALA A 648 4.71 -38.47 40.27
C ALA A 648 5.13 -37.71 41.53
N ALA A 649 6.10 -36.80 41.42
CA ALA A 649 6.53 -35.94 42.54
C ALA A 649 5.38 -35.11 43.11
N MET A 650 4.46 -34.67 42.24
CA MET A 650 3.26 -33.96 42.65
C MET A 650 2.22 -34.87 43.30
N GLN A 651 2.04 -36.11 42.83
CA GLN A 651 1.15 -37.09 43.46
C GLN A 651 1.68 -37.52 44.85
N ASP A 652 2.99 -37.74 44.96
CA ASP A 652 3.66 -38.17 46.20
C ASP A 652 3.65 -37.08 47.29
N SER A 653 3.46 -35.82 46.91
CA SER A 653 3.40 -34.69 47.84
C SER A 653 2.18 -34.68 48.76
N GLY A 654 1.15 -35.50 48.46
CA GLY A 654 -0.12 -35.52 49.18
C GLY A 654 -1.03 -34.31 48.91
N MET A 655 -0.72 -33.50 47.90
CA MET A 655 -1.51 -32.33 47.50
C MET A 655 -2.73 -32.71 46.64
N HIS A 656 -3.79 -31.91 46.71
CA HIS A 656 -4.92 -32.02 45.79
C HIS A 656 -4.50 -31.48 44.42
N LEU A 657 -4.45 -32.35 43.41
CA LEU A 657 -4.03 -31.98 42.06
C LEU A 657 -5.23 -31.44 41.26
N PRO A 658 -5.08 -30.30 40.57
CA PRO A 658 -6.13 -29.78 39.71
C PRO A 658 -6.29 -30.66 38.47
N GLY A 659 -7.50 -30.68 37.90
CA GLY A 659 -7.80 -31.49 36.70
C GLY A 659 -6.93 -31.15 35.48
N ASN A 660 -6.36 -29.95 35.43
CA ASN A 660 -5.48 -29.46 34.36
C ASN A 660 -3.97 -29.57 34.68
N ILE A 661 -3.56 -30.44 35.61
CA ILE A 661 -2.16 -30.59 36.02
C ILE A 661 -1.18 -30.83 34.86
N GLN A 662 -1.60 -31.54 33.80
CA GLN A 662 -0.77 -31.78 32.61
C GLN A 662 -0.47 -30.50 31.84
N GLU A 663 -1.44 -29.59 31.73
CA GLU A 663 -1.26 -28.27 31.11
C GLU A 663 -0.32 -27.41 31.95
N LEU A 664 -0.45 -27.44 33.28
CA LEU A 664 0.45 -26.72 34.19
C LEU A 664 1.90 -27.24 34.09
N ILE A 665 2.10 -28.56 33.98
CA ILE A 665 3.42 -29.15 33.74
C ILE A 665 3.98 -28.65 32.40
N HIS A 666 3.17 -28.62 31.35
CA HIS A 666 3.58 -28.11 30.05
C HIS A 666 4.01 -26.63 30.12
N GLN A 667 3.21 -25.77 30.76
CA GLN A 667 3.53 -24.35 30.96
C GLN A 667 4.82 -24.14 31.79
N CYS A 668 5.02 -24.91 32.86
CA CYS A 668 6.26 -24.87 33.65
C CYS A 668 7.48 -25.21 32.80
N ILE A 669 7.42 -26.28 32.00
CA ILE A 669 8.52 -26.69 31.14
C ILE A 669 8.83 -25.61 30.10
N ALA A 670 7.81 -25.07 29.42
CA ALA A 670 7.99 -24.01 28.42
C ALA A 670 8.62 -22.74 29.04
N SER A 671 8.13 -22.34 30.22
CA SER A 671 8.63 -21.20 30.98
C SER A 671 10.07 -21.37 31.43
N TRP A 672 10.40 -22.56 31.96
CA TRP A 672 11.74 -22.92 32.37
C TRP A 672 12.72 -22.93 31.19
N LYS A 673 12.35 -23.53 30.05
CA LYS A 673 13.19 -23.55 28.84
C LYS A 673 13.48 -22.14 28.35
N THR A 674 12.46 -21.29 28.24
CA THR A 674 12.60 -19.90 27.83
C THR A 674 13.57 -19.16 28.74
N GLY A 675 13.39 -19.30 30.07
CA GLY A 675 14.26 -18.65 31.06
C GLY A 675 15.71 -19.17 31.07
N ASN A 676 15.95 -20.39 30.58
CA ASN A 676 17.27 -21.01 30.46
C ASN A 676 17.77 -21.05 29.01
N ARG A 677 17.31 -20.14 28.14
CA ARG A 677 17.78 -20.00 26.75
C ARG A 677 17.64 -21.27 25.90
N GLY A 678 16.47 -21.92 25.99
CA GLY A 678 16.13 -23.07 25.16
C GLY A 678 16.86 -24.36 25.52
N VAL A 679 17.52 -24.44 26.69
CA VAL A 679 18.17 -25.67 27.17
C VAL A 679 17.16 -26.82 27.26
N SER A 680 17.57 -28.03 26.87
CA SER A 680 16.71 -29.21 26.90
C SER A 680 16.30 -29.60 28.32
N LEU A 681 15.10 -30.15 28.46
CA LEU A 681 14.58 -30.58 29.76
C LEU A 681 15.47 -31.63 30.43
N ALA A 682 16.07 -32.53 29.65
CA ALA A 682 17.00 -33.55 30.17
C ALA A 682 18.20 -32.94 30.90
N VAL A 683 18.78 -31.87 30.36
CA VAL A 683 19.89 -31.15 31.02
C VAL A 683 19.39 -30.48 32.30
N GLY A 684 18.23 -29.84 32.26
CA GLY A 684 17.60 -29.24 33.45
C GLY A 684 17.38 -30.24 34.57
N MET A 685 16.84 -31.40 34.22
CA MET A 685 16.52 -32.49 35.14
C MET A 685 17.76 -33.21 35.70
N SER A 686 18.91 -33.13 35.03
CA SER A 686 20.16 -33.68 35.58
C SER A 686 20.70 -32.84 36.75
N THR A 687 20.51 -31.51 36.70
CA THR A 687 20.96 -30.58 37.74
C THR A 687 19.98 -30.51 38.92
N GLU A 688 20.49 -30.35 40.15
CA GLU A 688 19.63 -30.14 41.33
C GLU A 688 18.87 -28.80 41.25
N LYS A 689 19.57 -27.74 40.85
CA LYS A 689 19.00 -26.39 40.70
C LYS A 689 17.86 -26.35 39.67
N GLY A 690 18.02 -27.02 38.53
CA GLY A 690 16.98 -27.09 37.49
C GLY A 690 15.75 -27.86 37.95
N ARG A 691 15.95 -29.02 38.59
CA ARG A 691 14.86 -29.80 39.21
C ARG A 691 14.09 -29.00 40.25
N GLN A 692 14.80 -28.34 41.17
CA GLN A 692 14.17 -27.50 42.19
C GLN A 692 13.39 -26.33 41.59
N ALA A 693 13.92 -25.67 40.55
CA ALA A 693 13.21 -24.57 39.87
C ALA A 693 11.87 -25.03 39.28
N LEU A 694 11.87 -26.17 38.55
CA LEU A 694 10.66 -26.75 37.96
C LEU A 694 9.63 -27.18 39.01
N LEU A 695 10.07 -27.88 40.07
CA LEU A 695 9.18 -28.30 41.15
C LEU A 695 8.64 -27.10 41.95
N ASN A 696 9.47 -26.08 42.21
CA ASN A 696 9.03 -24.86 42.89
C ASN A 696 8.01 -24.09 42.06
N GLN A 697 8.21 -24.02 40.74
CA GLN A 697 7.25 -23.40 39.83
C GLN A 697 5.92 -24.14 39.87
N LEU A 698 5.94 -25.47 39.69
CA LEU A 698 4.75 -26.31 39.70
C LEU A 698 4.02 -26.28 41.06
N TYR A 699 4.75 -26.30 42.17
CA TYR A 699 4.21 -26.14 43.51
C TYR A 699 3.45 -24.81 43.66
N ARG A 700 4.02 -23.70 43.20
CA ARG A 700 3.40 -22.36 43.31
C ARG A 700 2.21 -22.16 42.38
N LEU A 701 2.15 -22.88 41.26
CA LEU A 701 0.97 -22.87 40.39
C LEU A 701 -0.18 -23.72 40.96
N THR A 702 0.14 -24.74 41.77
CA THR A 702 -0.85 -25.69 42.30
C THR A 702 -1.35 -25.31 43.70
N GLN A 703 -0.53 -24.62 44.52
CA GLN A 703 -0.84 -24.18 45.89
C GLN A 703 -0.77 -22.66 46.02
N GLY A 704 -1.76 -22.06 46.70
CA GLY A 704 -1.63 -20.72 47.30
C GLY A 704 -1.36 -19.56 46.34
N ALA A 705 -1.55 -19.73 45.02
CA ALA A 705 -1.34 -18.67 44.05
C ALA A 705 -2.14 -17.41 44.40
N SER A 706 -3.41 -17.57 44.79
CA SER A 706 -4.30 -16.48 45.21
C SER A 706 -3.90 -15.86 46.56
N GLU A 707 -3.54 -16.69 47.54
CA GLU A 707 -3.11 -16.23 48.87
C GLU A 707 -1.82 -15.42 48.79
N MET A 708 -0.82 -15.90 48.03
CA MET A 708 0.44 -15.21 47.87
C MET A 708 0.33 -13.93 47.04
N VAL A 709 -0.56 -13.90 46.03
CA VAL A 709 -0.89 -12.65 45.33
C VAL A 709 -1.43 -11.61 46.29
N SER A 710 -2.31 -12.00 47.22
CA SER A 710 -2.86 -11.10 48.24
C SER A 710 -1.76 -10.54 49.17
N VAL A 711 -0.83 -11.40 49.61
CA VAL A 711 0.34 -10.97 50.41
C VAL A 711 1.23 -9.98 49.63
N ILE A 712 1.44 -10.21 48.33
CA ILE A 712 2.21 -9.29 47.47
C ILE A 712 1.47 -7.95 47.31
N GLN A 713 0.15 -7.98 47.10
CA GLN A 713 -0.68 -6.78 47.02
C GLN A 713 -0.61 -5.93 48.29
N GLU A 714 -0.75 -6.55 49.47
CA GLU A 714 -0.63 -5.87 50.76
C GLU A 714 0.77 -5.26 50.95
N HIS A 715 1.83 -6.01 50.60
CA HIS A 715 3.20 -5.52 50.71
C HIS A 715 3.48 -4.33 49.79
N VAL A 716 3.00 -4.37 48.54
CA VAL A 716 3.16 -3.28 47.57
C VAL A 716 2.33 -2.07 47.97
N ALA A 717 1.09 -2.27 48.43
CA ALA A 717 0.23 -1.20 48.95
C ALA A 717 0.86 -0.50 50.18
N ALA A 718 1.46 -1.27 51.10
CA ALA A 718 2.16 -0.73 52.26
C ALA A 718 3.36 0.17 51.89
N SER A 719 3.96 -0.03 50.71
CA SER A 719 5.05 0.82 50.19
C SER A 719 4.55 2.10 49.50
N GLY A 720 3.23 2.29 49.38
CA GLY A 720 2.60 3.40 48.68
C GLY A 720 2.72 3.31 47.15
N SER A 721 2.86 2.10 46.62
CA SER A 721 2.93 1.82 45.17
C SER A 721 1.77 0.93 44.74
N GLN A 722 1.52 0.89 43.44
CA GLN A 722 0.46 0.08 42.85
C GLN A 722 1.04 -1.17 42.17
N LEU A 723 0.48 -2.34 42.46
CA LEU A 723 0.81 -3.59 41.78
C LEU A 723 0.09 -3.64 40.43
N LEU A 724 0.83 -3.96 39.37
CA LEU A 724 0.31 -4.09 37.99
C LEU A 724 0.08 -5.56 37.63
N ARG A 725 1.11 -6.40 37.83
CA ARG A 725 1.08 -7.83 37.53
C ARG A 725 1.90 -8.62 38.56
N ALA A 726 1.42 -9.79 38.95
CA ALA A 726 2.15 -10.76 39.75
C ALA A 726 2.23 -12.11 39.04
N GLY A 727 3.37 -12.78 39.13
CA GLY A 727 3.60 -14.06 38.46
C GLY A 727 4.71 -14.89 39.09
N VAL A 728 5.02 -16.02 38.44
CA VAL A 728 6.12 -16.91 38.81
C VAL A 728 7.12 -16.98 37.65
N ASN A 729 8.39 -16.75 37.93
CA ASN A 729 9.44 -16.85 36.90
C ASN A 729 9.97 -18.29 36.73
N SER A 730 10.77 -18.48 35.69
CA SER A 730 11.48 -19.72 35.35
C SER A 730 12.35 -20.33 36.46
N SER A 731 12.76 -19.54 37.46
CA SER A 731 13.52 -20.03 38.63
C SER A 731 12.61 -20.51 39.77
N GLY A 732 11.29 -20.43 39.58
CA GLY A 732 10.31 -20.75 40.60
C GLY A 732 10.21 -19.69 41.70
N ASN A 733 10.55 -18.42 41.43
CA ASN A 733 10.38 -17.29 42.36
C ASN A 733 9.18 -16.42 41.97
N TYR A 734 8.60 -15.70 42.94
CA TYR A 734 7.52 -14.75 42.65
C TYR A 734 8.09 -13.47 42.06
N VAL A 735 7.38 -12.89 41.10
CA VAL A 735 7.74 -11.63 40.44
C VAL A 735 6.55 -10.68 40.51
N ALA A 736 6.83 -9.41 40.78
CA ALA A 736 5.83 -8.34 40.75
C ALA A 736 6.30 -7.21 39.84
N PHE A 737 5.38 -6.71 39.01
CA PHE A 737 5.50 -5.47 38.26
C PHE A 737 4.77 -4.38 39.02
N ILE A 738 5.48 -3.32 39.37
CA ILE A 738 4.99 -2.25 40.25
C ILE A 738 5.11 -0.92 39.52
N ALA A 739 4.04 -0.12 39.56
CA ALA A 739 4.03 1.22 38.99
C ALA A 739 5.05 2.12 39.72
N PRO A 740 5.86 2.90 38.98
CA PRO A 740 6.79 3.85 39.56
C PRO A 740 6.06 5.02 40.22
N LYS A 741 6.73 5.65 41.17
CA LYS A 741 6.20 6.87 41.82
C LYS A 741 6.46 8.10 40.93
N PRO A 742 5.65 9.17 41.01
CA PRO A 742 5.80 10.34 40.13
C PRO A 742 7.20 10.98 40.14
N TYR A 743 7.90 10.97 41.27
CA TYR A 743 9.26 11.52 41.39
C TYR A 743 10.35 10.61 40.80
N GLU A 744 10.05 9.34 40.54
CA GLU A 744 10.96 8.39 39.87
C GLU A 744 10.85 8.47 38.34
N CYS A 745 9.78 9.11 37.84
CA CYS A 745 9.47 9.21 36.42
C CYS A 745 10.31 10.29 35.73
N ASP A 746 11.23 9.87 34.86
CA ASP A 746 11.92 10.77 33.93
C ASP A 746 11.09 11.02 32.66
N ASN A 747 10.52 12.23 32.56
CA ASN A 747 9.66 12.67 31.45
C ASN A 747 10.32 13.71 30.51
N ARG A 748 11.64 13.91 30.58
CA ARG A 748 12.34 15.03 29.89
C ARG A 748 12.18 15.04 28.36
N LEU A 749 12.21 13.88 27.70
CA LEU A 749 12.07 13.76 26.23
C LEU A 749 10.82 12.97 25.81
N GLU A 750 10.49 11.94 26.57
CA GLU A 750 9.29 11.12 26.38
C GLU A 750 8.70 10.73 27.73
N ALA A 751 7.40 10.43 27.74
CA ALA A 751 6.73 9.90 28.91
C ALA A 751 7.44 8.64 29.43
N HIS A 752 7.53 8.52 30.75
CA HIS A 752 8.16 7.39 31.40
C HIS A 752 7.42 6.08 31.09
N ALA A 753 8.13 5.11 30.50
CA ALA A 753 7.55 3.85 30.01
C ALA A 753 8.09 2.61 30.75
N TRP A 754 8.81 2.78 31.86
CA TRP A 754 9.40 1.67 32.62
C TRP A 754 8.65 1.44 33.94
N VAL A 755 8.64 0.20 34.39
CA VAL A 755 8.06 -0.22 35.67
C VAL A 755 9.12 -0.94 36.51
N HIS A 756 8.89 -1.02 37.82
CA HIS A 756 9.75 -1.82 38.69
C HIS A 756 9.39 -3.30 38.54
N ARG A 757 10.35 -4.11 38.12
CA ARG A 757 10.27 -5.57 38.22
C ARG A 757 10.99 -6.02 39.49
N VAL A 758 10.24 -6.54 40.46
CA VAL A 758 10.73 -6.99 41.76
C VAL A 758 10.63 -8.51 41.86
N VAL A 759 11.71 -9.17 42.29
CA VAL A 759 11.75 -10.61 42.52
C VAL A 759 11.67 -10.89 44.02
N TYR A 760 10.77 -11.76 44.42
CA TYR A 760 10.56 -12.17 45.81
C TYR A 760 10.95 -13.64 46.02
N ALA A 761 11.77 -13.88 47.04
CA ALA A 761 11.95 -15.19 47.63
C ALA A 761 10.97 -15.39 48.79
N THR A 762 10.45 -16.61 48.93
CA THR A 762 9.54 -16.98 50.01
C THR A 762 10.31 -17.56 51.20
N GLY A 763 10.09 -16.97 52.38
CA GLY A 763 10.31 -17.64 53.66
C GLY A 763 9.05 -18.41 54.10
N LYS A 764 9.09 -19.06 55.28
CA LYS A 764 7.95 -19.85 55.79
C LYS A 764 6.65 -19.06 55.98
N ARG A 765 6.71 -17.73 56.15
CA ARG A 765 5.54 -16.81 56.31
C ARG A 765 5.73 -15.38 55.77
N ASN A 766 6.90 -15.04 55.22
CA ASN A 766 7.22 -13.69 54.74
C ASN A 766 7.81 -13.74 53.33
N ILE A 767 7.59 -12.68 52.55
CA ILE A 767 8.31 -12.43 51.30
C ILE A 767 9.53 -11.55 51.56
N ARG A 768 10.62 -11.83 50.85
CA ARG A 768 11.84 -11.01 50.87
C ARG A 768 12.21 -10.62 49.46
N GLU A 769 12.38 -9.32 49.23
CA GLU A 769 12.92 -8.78 47.98
C GLU A 769 14.36 -9.27 47.78
N THR A 770 14.63 -9.91 46.65
CA THR A 770 15.96 -10.39 46.26
C THR A 770 16.59 -9.58 45.14
N GLY A 771 15.78 -8.84 44.38
CA GLY A 771 16.26 -7.93 43.35
C GLY A 771 15.16 -7.05 42.78
N ARG A 772 15.55 -5.86 42.33
CA ARG A 772 14.70 -4.86 41.68
C ARG A 772 15.41 -4.27 40.47
N SER A 773 14.68 -4.11 39.38
CA SER A 773 15.20 -3.54 38.13
C SER A 773 14.12 -2.82 37.35
N TRP A 774 14.50 -1.79 36.61
CA TRP A 774 13.63 -1.11 35.64
C TRP A 774 13.46 -1.96 34.38
N VAL A 775 12.22 -2.23 34.00
CA VAL A 775 11.88 -3.05 32.83
C VAL A 775 10.71 -2.43 32.07
N SER A 776 10.73 -2.49 30.74
CA SER A 776 9.56 -2.20 29.92
C SER A 776 8.60 -3.37 30.06
N MET A 777 7.39 -3.15 30.56
CA MET A 777 6.43 -4.22 30.84
C MET A 777 6.03 -4.90 29.53
N PRO A 778 6.30 -6.21 29.35
CA PRO A 778 5.83 -6.92 28.16
C PRO A 778 4.34 -7.24 28.31
N GLU A 779 3.58 -7.18 27.22
CA GLU A 779 2.17 -7.59 27.22
C GLU A 779 2.06 -9.05 27.66
N ARG A 780 2.93 -9.93 27.15
CA ARG A 780 2.99 -11.34 27.52
C ARG A 780 4.44 -11.79 27.67
N SER A 781 4.71 -12.80 28.50
CA SER A 781 6.04 -13.37 28.66
C SER A 781 5.97 -14.90 28.65
N ALA A 782 6.83 -15.54 27.86
CA ALA A 782 6.95 -17.00 27.88
C ALA A 782 7.67 -17.53 29.14
N SER A 783 8.56 -16.74 29.77
CA SER A 783 9.38 -17.15 30.94
C SER A 783 8.74 -16.84 32.29
N GLU A 784 7.58 -16.20 32.29
CA GLU A 784 6.86 -15.81 33.50
C GLU A 784 5.39 -16.18 33.35
N ILE A 785 4.88 -16.93 34.32
CA ILE A 785 3.49 -17.36 34.33
C ILE A 785 2.71 -16.35 35.18
N THR A 786 1.80 -15.62 34.56
CA THR A 786 0.94 -14.63 35.23
C THR A 786 -0.03 -15.34 36.18
N LEU A 787 -0.05 -14.91 37.44
CA LEU A 787 -1.02 -15.36 38.44
C LEU A 787 -2.16 -14.36 38.62
N TRP A 788 -1.85 -13.07 38.49
CA TRP A 788 -2.80 -11.98 38.62
C TRP A 788 -2.31 -10.75 37.86
N GLU A 789 -3.24 -10.01 37.26
CA GLU A 789 -2.97 -8.77 36.53
C GLU A 789 -4.15 -7.80 36.66
N ASP A 790 -3.85 -6.52 36.88
CA ASP A 790 -4.79 -5.42 36.67
C ASP A 790 -4.71 -5.02 35.20
N GLU A 791 -5.61 -5.56 34.36
CA GLU A 791 -5.57 -5.39 32.91
C GLU A 791 -5.66 -3.92 32.48
N GLU A 792 -6.49 -3.11 33.14
CA GLU A 792 -6.70 -1.71 32.76
C GLU A 792 -5.44 -0.89 33.01
N GLN A 793 -4.79 -1.10 34.15
CA GLN A 793 -3.58 -0.36 34.51
C GLN A 793 -2.36 -0.88 33.77
N SER A 794 -2.23 -2.20 33.62
CA SER A 794 -1.12 -2.82 32.88
C SER A 794 -1.12 -2.42 31.41
N ARG A 795 -2.31 -2.29 30.78
CA ARG A 795 -2.45 -1.84 29.39
C ARG A 795 -1.87 -0.46 29.12
N LYS A 796 -1.88 0.44 30.12
CA LYS A 796 -1.25 1.77 30.00
C LYS A 796 0.26 1.66 29.84
N TRP A 797 0.90 0.63 30.40
CA TRP A 797 2.35 0.47 30.38
C TRP A 797 2.84 -0.30 29.15
N TYR A 798 2.27 -1.47 28.84
CA TYR A 798 2.76 -2.25 27.70
C TYR A 798 2.34 -1.67 26.33
N SER A 799 1.43 -0.69 26.29
CA SER A 799 1.15 0.11 25.08
C SER A 799 2.20 1.20 24.81
N MET A 800 3.04 1.54 25.81
CA MET A 800 4.14 2.47 25.61
C MET A 800 5.33 1.75 24.99
N THR A 801 5.79 2.25 23.84
CA THR A 801 7.01 1.75 23.18
C THR A 801 8.13 2.77 23.38
N PRO A 802 9.02 2.58 24.38
CA PRO A 802 10.12 3.50 24.60
C PRO A 802 11.07 3.47 23.39
N VAL A 803 11.58 4.63 22.99
CA VAL A 803 12.61 4.72 21.93
C VAL A 803 13.98 4.30 22.48
N PHE A 804 14.18 4.44 23.79
CA PHE A 804 15.40 3.99 24.48
C PHE A 804 15.35 2.51 24.80
N SER A 805 16.50 1.82 24.71
CA SER A 805 16.57 0.38 24.97
C SER A 805 16.25 -0.03 26.41
N SER A 806 16.58 0.86 27.35
CA SER A 806 16.50 0.65 28.79
C SER A 806 16.54 1.99 29.51
N TRP A 807 16.00 2.00 30.73
CA TRP A 807 16.04 3.17 31.60
C TRP A 807 17.47 3.60 31.98
N THR A 808 18.39 2.65 32.14
CA THR A 808 19.81 2.96 32.44
C THR A 808 20.48 3.69 31.28
N GLU A 809 20.19 3.26 30.05
CA GLU A 809 20.69 3.94 28.87
C GLU A 809 20.06 5.33 28.69
N LYS A 810 18.75 5.41 28.94
CA LYS A 810 18.02 6.57 29.49
C LYS A 810 18.93 7.66 30.07
N GLN A 811 19.32 7.37 31.30
CA GLN A 811 20.09 8.27 32.14
C GLN A 811 21.48 8.55 31.58
N LYS A 812 22.17 7.51 31.07
CA LYS A 812 23.51 7.66 30.52
C LYS A 812 23.57 8.69 29.39
N LEU A 813 22.60 8.72 28.49
CA LEU A 813 22.58 9.68 27.37
C LEU A 813 22.33 11.12 27.84
N PHE A 814 21.48 11.32 28.85
CA PHE A 814 21.28 12.64 29.44
C PHE A 814 22.53 13.12 30.18
N GLU A 815 23.16 12.26 30.99
CA GLU A 815 24.44 12.56 31.65
C GLU A 815 25.55 12.89 30.65
N MET A 816 25.57 12.23 29.49
CA MET A 816 26.51 12.57 28.41
C MET A 816 26.28 13.98 27.85
N CYS A 817 25.02 14.40 27.67
CA CYS A 817 24.69 15.74 27.19
C CYS A 817 25.04 16.83 28.22
N GLU A 818 24.77 16.56 29.50
CA GLU A 818 25.11 17.46 30.62
C GLU A 818 26.64 17.64 30.71
N LYS A 819 27.41 16.54 30.65
CA LYS A 819 28.88 16.60 30.63
C LYS A 819 29.41 17.35 29.40
N GLY A 820 28.85 17.11 28.21
CA GLY A 820 29.30 17.80 27.00
C GLY A 820 29.03 19.31 27.03
N ALA A 821 27.91 19.75 27.60
CA ALA A 821 27.67 21.19 27.83
C ALA A 821 28.60 21.81 28.87
N GLY A 822 28.93 21.09 29.95
CA GLY A 822 29.96 21.52 30.89
C GLY A 822 31.32 21.73 30.22
N LEU A 823 31.71 20.82 29.34
CA LEU A 823 32.97 20.92 28.58
C LEU A 823 32.95 22.06 27.56
N LEU A 824 31.80 22.36 26.94
CA LEU A 824 31.64 23.52 26.06
C LEU A 824 31.78 24.84 26.82
N LYS A 825 31.21 24.93 28.02
CA LYS A 825 31.34 26.12 28.90
C LYS A 825 32.79 26.42 29.24
N GLY A 826 33.60 25.39 29.52
CA GLY A 826 35.05 25.55 29.78
C GLY A 826 35.85 25.85 28.51
N ALA A 827 35.72 25.04 27.46
CA ALA A 827 36.56 25.16 26.26
C ALA A 827 36.34 26.44 25.42
N MET A 828 35.23 27.14 25.61
CA MET A 828 34.82 28.29 24.80
C MET A 828 34.90 29.65 25.54
N GLY A 829 35.54 29.71 26.72
CA GLY A 829 35.98 30.99 27.31
C GLY A 829 37.10 31.65 26.50
N THR A 830 37.46 32.90 26.84
CA THR A 830 38.86 33.35 26.66
C THR A 830 39.69 32.41 27.52
N PRO A 831 40.55 31.56 26.93
CA PRO A 831 41.22 30.52 27.70
C PRO A 831 41.99 31.17 28.83
N ASP A 832 41.79 30.69 30.06
CA ASP A 832 42.91 30.71 31.01
C ASP A 832 43.93 29.72 30.42
N ASP A 833 45.23 30.07 30.44
CA ASP A 833 46.28 29.28 29.76
C ASP A 833 46.26 27.79 30.18
N GLU A 834 45.76 27.50 31.40
CA GLU A 834 45.59 26.17 31.98
C GLU A 834 44.51 25.32 31.26
N GLU A 835 43.35 25.89 30.92
CA GLU A 835 42.25 25.12 30.28
C GLU A 835 42.55 24.77 28.82
N TYR A 836 43.26 25.65 28.10
CA TYR A 836 43.71 25.36 26.74
C TYR A 836 44.84 24.31 26.75
N GLY A 837 45.76 24.40 27.74
CA GLY A 837 46.81 23.41 27.96
C GLY A 837 46.25 22.00 28.16
N ASP A 838 45.27 21.83 29.05
CA ASP A 838 44.59 20.55 29.27
C ASP A 838 43.96 19.99 27.99
N LEU A 839 43.30 20.86 27.21
CA LEU A 839 42.68 20.46 25.94
C LEU A 839 43.71 20.02 24.91
N LEU A 840 44.85 20.72 24.84
CA LEU A 840 45.96 20.41 23.95
C LEU A 840 46.64 19.09 24.32
N GLU A 841 46.84 18.81 25.60
CA GLU A 841 47.37 17.53 26.09
C GLU A 841 46.42 16.38 25.72
N MET A 842 45.13 16.51 26.02
CA MET A 842 44.12 15.50 25.66
C MET A 842 44.03 15.25 24.15
N TRP A 843 44.08 16.31 23.33
CA TRP A 843 44.12 16.18 21.88
C TRP A 843 45.41 15.47 21.42
N GLY A 844 46.53 15.80 22.04
CA GLY A 844 47.83 15.19 21.79
C GLY A 844 47.84 13.69 22.05
N ASP A 845 47.34 13.26 23.21
CA ASP A 845 47.20 11.85 23.56
C ASP A 845 46.32 11.10 22.56
N ALA A 846 45.18 11.69 22.18
CA ALA A 846 44.29 11.13 21.17
C ALA A 846 44.99 11.05 19.80
N TYR A 847 45.73 12.07 19.41
CA TYR A 847 46.47 12.13 18.14
C TYR A 847 47.58 11.06 18.08
N ILE A 848 48.32 10.86 19.17
CA ILE A 848 49.32 9.78 19.29
C ILE A 848 48.63 8.42 19.17
N ALA A 849 47.52 8.21 19.89
CA ALA A 849 46.76 6.97 19.85
C ALA A 849 46.19 6.65 18.44
N CYS A 850 45.75 7.67 17.69
CA CYS A 850 45.28 7.51 16.31
C CYS A 850 46.36 6.94 15.39
N ASN A 851 47.59 7.43 15.54
CA ASN A 851 48.67 7.22 14.57
C ASN A 851 49.64 6.10 14.98
N ALA A 852 49.53 5.55 16.19
CA ALA A 852 50.40 4.48 16.70
C ALA A 852 50.44 3.21 15.83
N SER A 853 49.39 2.93 15.04
CA SER A 853 49.30 1.73 14.19
C SER A 853 48.80 2.00 12.75
N GLY A 854 48.80 3.26 12.30
CA GLY A 854 48.22 3.67 11.01
C GLY A 854 49.28 3.82 9.91
N GLU A 855 48.92 3.49 8.66
CA GLU A 855 49.76 3.73 7.47
C GLU A 855 49.66 5.19 6.96
N HIS A 856 48.63 5.92 7.39
CA HIS A 856 48.38 7.32 7.02
C HIS A 856 48.11 8.15 8.27
N VAL A 857 48.62 9.38 8.29
CA VAL A 857 48.40 10.31 9.40
C VAL A 857 46.94 10.75 9.43
N THR A 858 46.30 10.56 10.58
CA THR A 858 44.89 10.91 10.85
C THR A 858 44.81 11.81 12.07
N THR A 859 43.93 12.82 12.03
CA THR A 859 43.68 13.71 13.17
C THR A 859 42.38 13.33 13.88
N PRO A 860 42.31 13.45 15.22
CA PRO A 860 41.09 13.15 15.95
C PRO A 860 40.06 14.28 15.78
N ASP A 861 38.80 13.88 15.57
CA ASP A 861 37.66 14.80 15.51
C ASP A 861 37.16 15.14 16.93
N MET A 862 36.66 16.35 17.15
CA MET A 862 36.04 16.74 18.42
C MET A 862 34.53 16.89 18.25
N PHE A 863 33.76 16.16 19.05
CA PHE A 863 32.30 16.24 19.09
C PHE A 863 31.80 16.14 20.53
N LEU A 864 31.11 17.19 20.99
CA LEU A 864 30.59 17.30 22.35
C LEU A 864 29.06 17.12 22.31
N PRO A 865 28.52 16.02 22.87
CA PRO A 865 27.08 15.81 22.95
C PRO A 865 26.40 16.89 23.80
N VAL A 866 25.31 17.46 23.31
CA VAL A 866 24.60 18.56 23.99
C VAL A 866 23.09 18.36 24.07
N GLY A 867 22.54 17.49 23.24
CA GLY A 867 21.10 17.28 23.17
C GLY A 867 20.71 16.00 22.45
N LEU A 868 19.41 15.74 22.39
CA LEU A 868 18.82 14.56 21.76
C LEU A 868 17.63 14.97 20.89
N ILE A 869 17.46 14.29 19.76
CA ILE A 869 16.25 14.38 18.92
C ILE A 869 15.58 13.03 18.92
N LYS A 870 14.31 13.01 19.32
CA LYS A 870 13.41 11.88 19.17
C LYS A 870 12.52 12.11 17.96
N SER A 871 12.66 11.23 16.96
CA SER A 871 11.66 11.02 15.91
C SER A 871 10.85 9.77 16.21
N ARG A 872 9.77 9.49 15.46
CA ARG A 872 8.79 8.41 15.74
C ARG A 872 9.37 7.06 16.21
N LYS A 873 10.49 6.60 15.63
CA LYS A 873 11.14 5.31 15.96
C LYS A 873 12.66 5.41 16.10
N SER A 874 13.23 6.62 16.09
CA SER A 874 14.68 6.81 16.07
C SER A 874 15.08 7.89 17.05
N LEU A 875 16.21 7.66 17.71
CA LEU A 875 16.88 8.62 18.56
C LEU A 875 18.18 9.05 17.89
N LYS A 876 18.43 10.36 17.83
CA LYS A 876 19.68 10.93 17.33
C LYS A 876 20.29 11.80 18.42
N LEU A 877 21.61 11.72 18.58
CA LEU A 877 22.35 12.56 19.52
C LEU A 877 22.82 13.82 18.79
N ILE A 878 22.53 14.98 19.35
CA ILE A 878 23.03 16.26 18.86
C ILE A 878 24.40 16.47 19.51
N ALA A 879 25.41 16.67 18.68
CA ALA A 879 26.72 17.10 19.14
C ALA A 879 27.15 18.39 18.45
N LEU A 880 27.94 19.19 19.16
CA LEU A 880 28.61 20.38 18.63
C LEU A 880 30.10 20.06 18.49
N GLY A 881 30.68 20.32 17.32
CA GLY A 881 32.05 19.88 17.06
C GLY A 881 32.66 20.32 15.74
N THR A 882 33.82 19.75 15.41
CA THR A 882 34.56 19.99 14.16
C THR A 882 35.35 18.75 13.73
N CYS A 883 35.46 18.54 12.42
CA CYS A 883 36.32 17.50 11.81
C CYS A 883 37.74 18.02 11.49
N SER A 884 38.10 19.17 12.03
CA SER A 884 39.37 19.85 11.77
C SER A 884 39.84 20.47 13.08
N THR A 885 39.91 19.64 14.12
CA THR A 885 40.17 20.06 15.48
C THR A 885 41.47 20.84 15.59
N GLU A 886 42.52 20.40 14.91
CA GLU A 886 43.82 21.07 14.87
C GLU A 886 43.74 22.50 14.32
N HIS A 887 42.94 22.73 13.28
CA HIS A 887 42.74 24.06 12.70
C HIS A 887 41.96 24.97 13.65
N TRP A 888 40.94 24.40 14.30
CA TRP A 888 40.11 25.09 15.28
C TRP A 888 40.91 25.46 16.54
N MET A 889 41.75 24.55 17.07
CA MET A 889 42.61 24.81 18.22
C MET A 889 43.65 25.87 17.90
N TYR A 890 44.31 25.79 16.74
CA TYR A 890 45.30 26.79 16.30
C TYR A 890 44.72 28.21 16.25
N ALA A 891 43.51 28.36 15.69
CA ALA A 891 42.83 29.65 15.60
C ALA A 891 42.44 30.23 16.97
N ARG A 892 42.37 29.40 18.01
CA ARG A 892 41.88 29.77 19.34
C ARG A 892 42.98 29.85 20.41
N ALA A 893 44.19 29.42 20.09
CA ALA A 893 45.36 29.59 20.95
C ALA A 893 45.56 31.08 21.30
N GLY A 894 45.68 31.36 22.60
CA GLY A 894 45.81 32.71 23.16
C GLY A 894 47.19 33.33 22.98
N ASP A 895 48.21 32.49 22.85
CA ASP A 895 49.62 32.87 22.75
C ASP A 895 50.34 32.11 21.62
N ASP A 896 51.52 32.61 21.23
CA ASP A 896 52.30 32.03 20.14
C ASP A 896 53.04 30.73 20.54
N ASP A 897 53.32 30.51 21.83
CA ASP A 897 54.00 29.30 22.31
C ASP A 897 53.08 28.08 22.19
N SER A 898 51.80 28.23 22.59
CA SER A 898 50.74 27.24 22.41
C SER A 898 50.48 26.90 20.93
N ARG A 899 50.60 27.89 20.04
CA ARG A 899 50.49 27.69 18.59
C ARG A 899 51.65 26.86 18.06
N GLU A 900 52.88 27.16 18.48
CA GLU A 900 54.05 26.41 18.05
C GLU A 900 54.02 24.98 18.60
N LEU A 901 53.61 24.78 19.86
CA LEU A 901 53.48 23.46 20.47
C LEU A 901 52.48 22.56 19.72
N LEU A 902 51.32 23.11 19.33
CA LEU A 902 50.35 22.40 18.49
C LEU A 902 50.96 22.05 17.12
N LEU A 903 51.68 22.98 16.48
CA LEU A 903 52.31 22.76 15.18
C LEU A 903 53.39 21.66 15.23
N GLU A 904 54.23 21.68 16.26
CA GLU A 904 55.25 20.64 16.49
C GLU A 904 54.59 19.27 16.66
N LEU A 905 53.55 19.19 17.49
CA LEU A 905 52.84 17.94 17.74
C LEU A 905 52.12 17.44 16.48
N TYR A 906 51.40 18.30 15.77
CA TYR A 906 50.70 17.96 14.53
C TYR A 906 51.67 17.44 13.46
N THR A 907 52.81 18.11 13.26
CA THR A 907 53.75 17.76 12.19
C THR A 907 54.62 16.54 12.50
N SER A 908 54.67 16.08 13.76
CA SER A 908 55.56 15.00 14.24
C SER A 908 55.44 13.66 13.49
N TRP A 909 54.27 13.32 12.96
CA TRP A 909 54.02 12.07 12.24
C TRP A 909 54.10 12.20 10.71
N TYR A 910 54.27 13.41 10.17
CA TYR A 910 54.30 13.64 8.71
C TYR A 910 55.71 13.49 8.14
N GLU A 911 55.84 12.79 7.00
CA GLU A 911 57.10 12.66 6.26
C GLU A 911 57.64 14.03 5.76
N TYR A 912 56.74 14.98 5.49
CA TYR A 912 57.08 16.34 5.03
C TYR A 912 56.47 17.41 5.97
N PRO A 913 57.08 17.67 7.14
CA PRO A 913 56.57 18.60 8.16
C PRO A 913 56.25 20.00 7.63
N ASP A 914 57.12 20.58 6.79
CA ASP A 914 56.93 21.94 6.26
C ASP A 914 55.67 22.08 5.40
N LYS A 915 55.33 21.04 4.63
CA LYS A 915 54.10 21.03 3.82
C LYS A 915 52.85 20.89 4.69
N ALA A 916 52.92 20.06 5.73
CA ALA A 916 51.83 19.92 6.70
C ALA A 916 51.61 21.22 7.49
N ARG A 917 52.69 21.87 7.93
CA ARG A 917 52.66 23.20 8.57
C ARG A 917 52.01 24.24 7.68
N ALA A 918 52.45 24.38 6.43
CA ALA A 918 51.85 25.32 5.47
C ALA A 918 50.36 25.03 5.21
N ARG A 919 49.98 23.74 5.15
CA ARG A 919 48.58 23.33 5.00
C ARG A 919 47.73 23.78 6.19
N LEU A 920 48.17 23.51 7.42
CA LEU A 920 47.44 23.88 8.63
C LEU A 920 47.24 25.40 8.70
N LEU A 921 48.31 26.18 8.50
CA LEU A 921 48.24 27.64 8.51
C LEU A 921 47.24 28.18 7.47
N SER A 922 47.29 27.66 6.24
CA SER A 922 46.39 28.10 5.15
C SER A 922 44.91 27.76 5.39
N MET A 923 44.62 26.75 6.20
CA MET A 923 43.27 26.26 6.47
C MET A 923 42.72 26.80 7.79
N ALA A 924 43.58 27.12 8.77
CA ALA A 924 43.19 27.77 10.02
C ALA A 924 42.57 29.16 9.77
N GLU A 925 43.05 29.88 8.75
CA GLU A 925 42.47 31.16 8.30
C GLU A 925 41.09 31.00 7.61
N LYS A 926 40.72 29.79 7.17
CA LYS A 926 39.53 29.56 6.33
C LYS A 926 38.39 28.80 7.00
N ASN A 927 38.64 28.00 8.04
CA ASN A 927 37.68 26.97 8.46
C ASN A 927 37.69 26.69 9.98
N SER A 928 37.41 27.71 10.79
CA SER A 928 37.56 27.68 12.26
C SER A 928 36.25 27.66 13.06
N GLY A 929 35.11 27.35 12.44
CA GLY A 929 33.81 27.34 13.12
C GLY A 929 33.39 25.96 13.66
N LEU A 930 32.79 25.93 14.86
CA LEU A 930 32.05 24.75 15.35
C LEU A 930 30.74 24.58 14.57
N ARG A 931 30.30 23.33 14.42
CA ARG A 931 29.06 22.99 13.70
C ARG A 931 28.27 21.93 14.46
N PHE A 932 26.96 21.97 14.29
CA PHE A 932 26.08 20.92 14.80
C PHE A 932 26.10 19.69 13.89
N VAL A 933 26.23 18.52 14.51
CA VAL A 933 26.14 17.22 13.84
C VAL A 933 25.14 16.33 14.56
N LEU A 934 24.57 15.40 13.80
CA LEU A 934 23.74 14.33 14.31
C LEU A 934 24.54 13.03 14.30
N LEU A 935 24.53 12.36 15.44
CA LEU A 935 25.14 11.05 15.61
C LEU A 935 24.01 10.04 15.68
N GLU A 936 24.00 9.12 14.72
CA GLU A 936 23.05 8.01 14.64
C GLU A 936 23.69 6.73 15.23
N GLY A 937 22.87 5.73 15.57
CA GLY A 937 23.35 4.35 15.79
C GLY A 937 24.04 4.03 17.12
N LYS A 938 25.02 3.10 17.04
CA LYS A 938 25.68 2.43 18.19
C LYS A 938 26.86 3.22 18.78
N SER A 939 27.16 4.40 18.23
CA SER A 939 28.19 5.35 18.70
C SER A 939 27.91 5.98 20.08
N ARG A 940 27.32 5.23 21.02
CA ARG A 940 27.02 5.62 22.42
C ARG A 940 28.26 5.61 23.34
N LYS A 941 29.43 5.80 22.74
CA LYS A 941 30.75 5.97 23.36
C LYS A 941 31.48 7.07 22.59
N LEU A 942 31.11 8.33 22.82
CA LEU A 942 32.00 9.43 22.45
C LEU A 942 32.92 9.70 23.63
N GLU A 943 34.20 9.46 23.41
CA GLU A 943 35.26 10.18 24.12
C GLU A 943 35.30 11.61 23.57
N ARG A 944 35.87 12.56 24.34
CA ARG A 944 35.93 13.98 23.97
C ARG A 944 36.57 14.21 22.58
N PHE A 945 37.51 13.33 22.21
CA PHE A 945 38.15 13.24 20.90
C PHE A 945 37.93 11.85 20.29
N ALA A 946 37.41 11.79 19.06
CA ALA A 946 37.14 10.55 18.35
C ALA A 946 38.35 10.11 17.54
N VAL A 947 39.00 9.02 17.99
CA VAL A 947 40.23 8.44 17.38
C VAL A 947 39.97 7.81 16.00
N LYS A 948 38.73 7.42 15.73
CA LYS A 948 38.25 7.02 14.40
C LYS A 948 36.90 7.67 14.16
N ARG A 949 36.76 8.33 13.01
CA ARG A 949 35.49 8.92 12.60
C ARG A 949 34.41 7.83 12.60
N PRO A 950 33.36 7.94 13.43
CA PRO A 950 32.23 7.03 13.35
C PRO A 950 31.61 7.13 11.95
N GLU A 951 31.36 5.98 11.31
CA GLU A 951 30.67 5.93 10.00
C GLU A 951 29.24 6.53 10.07
N GLU A 952 28.73 6.75 11.29
CA GLU A 952 27.36 7.18 11.61
C GLU A 952 27.23 8.70 11.90
N ILE A 953 28.27 9.51 11.65
CA ILE A 953 28.19 10.98 11.78
C ILE A 953 27.57 11.59 10.53
N VAL A 954 26.41 12.20 10.69
CA VAL A 954 25.74 12.98 9.65
C VAL A 954 25.77 14.43 10.05
N ASN A 955 26.17 15.33 9.15
CA ASN A 955 26.02 16.76 9.42
C ASN A 955 24.53 17.03 9.67
N TRP A 956 24.19 17.84 10.69
CA TRP A 956 22.81 18.23 10.87
C TRP A 956 22.46 19.18 9.74
N HIS A 957 21.99 18.65 8.61
CA HIS A 957 21.82 19.45 7.40
C HIS A 957 20.60 20.38 7.56
N ALA A 958 20.85 21.66 7.85
CA ALA A 958 19.84 22.72 7.76
C ALA A 958 19.52 23.02 6.29
N GLY A 959 18.85 22.09 5.59
CA GLY A 959 18.15 22.39 4.33
C GLY A 959 19.01 22.88 3.15
N ASN A 960 20.16 22.25 2.88
CA ASN A 960 21.01 22.62 1.73
C ASN A 960 21.44 24.11 1.77
N LEU A 961 21.75 24.66 2.96
CA LEU A 961 22.39 25.98 3.05
C LEU A 961 23.68 26.01 2.22
N LYS A 962 23.80 27.02 1.35
CA LYS A 962 25.04 27.26 0.58
C LYS A 962 26.18 27.66 1.52
N GLU A 963 25.88 28.50 2.50
CA GLU A 963 26.77 29.01 3.54
C GLU A 963 26.04 28.93 4.88
N ILE A 964 26.73 28.46 5.93
CA ILE A 964 26.17 28.26 7.27
C ILE A 964 26.28 29.59 8.05
N PRO A 965 25.26 29.98 8.85
CA PRO A 965 25.37 31.15 9.73
C PRO A 965 26.60 31.10 10.63
N THR A 966 27.23 32.24 10.87
CA THR A 966 28.45 32.33 11.68
C THR A 966 28.16 32.15 13.17
N MET A 967 27.02 32.63 13.64
CA MET A 967 26.60 32.53 15.04
C MET A 967 25.89 31.20 15.33
N LEU A 968 26.26 30.52 16.42
CA LEU A 968 25.70 29.20 16.78
C LEU A 968 24.20 29.22 17.08
N ASN A 969 23.67 30.28 17.69
CA ASN A 969 22.21 30.40 17.90
C ASN A 969 21.45 30.47 16.56
N ASP A 970 22.02 31.13 15.55
CA ASP A 970 21.39 31.27 14.23
C ASP A 970 21.49 29.94 13.44
N GLN A 971 22.62 29.23 13.58
CA GLN A 971 22.73 27.84 13.10
C GLN A 971 21.66 26.95 13.74
N TRP A 972 21.50 27.01 15.07
CA TRP A 972 20.49 26.23 15.79
C TRP A 972 19.08 26.54 15.31
N ALA A 973 18.73 27.82 15.14
CA ALA A 973 17.44 28.22 14.60
C ALA A 973 17.18 27.61 13.21
N CYS A 974 18.18 27.64 12.32
CA CYS A 974 18.08 27.01 11.00
C CYS A 974 17.92 25.48 11.08
N HIS A 975 18.57 24.81 12.04
CA HIS A 975 18.41 23.37 12.24
C HIS A 975 17.02 23.03 12.79
N MET A 976 16.53 23.81 13.75
CA MET A 976 15.19 23.64 14.33
C MET A 976 14.07 23.84 13.32
N ALA A 977 14.26 24.73 12.34
CA ALA A 977 13.33 24.90 11.22
C ALA A 977 13.05 23.59 10.47
N MET A 978 14.04 22.68 10.42
CA MET A 978 13.95 21.41 9.70
C MET A 978 13.44 20.25 10.56
N VAL A 979 13.29 20.46 11.87
CA VAL A 979 12.74 19.45 12.77
C VAL A 979 11.24 19.35 12.54
N SER A 980 10.77 18.14 12.26
CA SER A 980 9.34 17.88 12.08
C SER A 980 8.55 18.31 13.31
N GLN A 981 7.34 18.86 13.13
CA GLN A 981 6.43 19.20 14.22
C GLN A 981 6.13 18.01 15.16
N ASN A 982 6.32 16.77 14.68
CA ASN A 982 6.10 15.55 15.45
C ASN A 982 7.34 15.08 16.23
N ASP A 983 8.51 15.66 15.96
CA ASP A 983 9.76 15.29 16.59
C ASP A 983 9.96 16.12 17.86
N LYS A 984 10.62 15.54 18.87
CA LYS A 984 10.90 16.21 20.13
C LYS A 984 12.40 16.41 20.27
N VAL A 985 12.79 17.61 20.67
CA VAL A 985 14.20 17.96 20.90
C VAL A 985 14.40 18.21 22.39
N TYR A 986 15.44 17.59 22.95
CA TYR A 986 15.95 17.88 24.27
C TYR A 986 17.29 18.59 24.11
N LEU A 987 17.43 19.75 24.74
CA LEU A 987 18.69 20.43 24.94
C LEU A 987 18.97 20.43 26.44
N THR A 988 20.23 20.19 26.81
CA THR A 988 20.63 20.26 28.22
C THR A 988 20.35 21.66 28.82
N PRO A 989 19.85 21.75 30.06
CA PRO A 989 19.52 23.03 30.71
C PRO A 989 20.70 24.01 30.75
N ASP A 990 21.94 23.50 30.76
CA ASP A 990 23.15 24.30 30.77
C ASP A 990 23.33 25.21 29.55
N LEU A 991 22.63 24.94 28.45
CA LEU A 991 22.72 25.71 27.20
C LEU A 991 21.44 26.50 26.93
N LEU A 992 20.58 26.66 27.94
CA LEU A 992 19.40 27.50 27.89
C LEU A 992 19.63 28.78 28.68
N ASP A 993 18.97 29.87 28.28
CA ASP A 993 18.84 31.08 29.09
C ASP A 993 17.66 30.98 30.09
N ASP A 994 17.45 32.05 30.85
CA ASP A 994 16.39 32.13 31.87
C ASP A 994 14.98 32.02 31.28
N ASP A 995 14.81 32.32 29.99
CA ASP A 995 13.56 32.20 29.24
C ASP A 995 13.40 30.81 28.58
N GLY A 996 14.38 29.91 28.76
CA GLY A 996 14.38 28.58 28.19
C GLY A 996 14.72 28.54 26.69
N LEU A 997 15.32 29.62 26.16
CA LEU A 997 15.79 29.70 24.79
C LEU A 997 17.27 29.27 24.68
N PRO A 998 17.71 28.75 23.51
CA PRO A 998 19.10 28.32 23.34
C PRO A 998 20.09 29.49 23.43
N ASN A 999 21.12 29.33 24.26
CA ASN A 999 22.14 30.35 24.54
C ASN A 999 23.56 29.85 24.22
N PHE A 1000 23.76 29.27 23.04
CA PHE A 1000 25.09 28.83 22.59
C PHE A 1000 26.06 30.00 22.46
N ASN A 1001 25.63 31.12 21.89
CA ASN A 1001 26.49 32.29 21.69
C ASN A 1001 27.01 32.86 23.02
N GLY A 1002 26.15 32.98 24.04
CA GLY A 1002 26.55 33.46 25.36
C GLY A 1002 27.46 32.47 26.09
N VAL A 1003 27.14 31.17 26.03
CA VAL A 1003 27.99 30.11 26.61
C VAL A 1003 29.37 30.07 25.94
N THR A 1004 29.42 30.28 24.63
CA THR A 1004 30.67 30.20 23.84
C THR A 1004 31.39 31.53 23.65
N ARG A 1005 30.85 32.62 24.24
CA ARG A 1005 31.35 33.99 24.13
C ARG A 1005 31.64 34.43 22.69
N GLN A 1006 30.85 33.97 21.72
CA GLN A 1006 31.01 34.35 20.32
C GLN A 1006 30.65 35.83 20.12
N VAL A 1007 31.51 36.56 19.41
CA VAL A 1007 31.29 37.96 19.05
C VAL A 1007 30.92 38.05 17.57
N PRO A 1008 29.91 38.84 17.19
CA PRO A 1008 29.56 39.05 15.78
C PRO A 1008 30.73 39.60 14.96
N GLY A 1009 30.95 39.07 13.76
CA GLY A 1009 31.97 39.55 12.83
C GLY A 1009 31.57 40.83 12.08
N GLU A 1010 32.51 41.42 11.34
CA GLU A 1010 32.24 42.57 10.46
C GLU A 1010 31.21 42.17 9.38
N GLY A 1011 30.09 42.91 9.29
CA GLY A 1011 29.01 42.67 8.31
C GLY A 1011 27.85 41.80 8.80
N TYR A 1012 27.82 41.41 10.08
CA TYR A 1012 26.68 40.70 10.68
C TYR A 1012 25.47 41.64 10.89
N GLN A 1013 24.39 41.39 10.17
CA GLN A 1013 23.09 42.10 10.23
C GLN A 1013 21.97 41.06 10.07
N PRO A 1014 21.58 40.37 11.15
CA PRO A 1014 20.80 39.15 11.03
C PRO A 1014 19.40 39.41 10.45
N VAL A 1015 18.97 38.52 9.58
CA VAL A 1015 17.64 38.56 8.94
C VAL A 1015 16.88 37.26 9.19
N ASN A 1016 15.57 37.38 9.35
CA ASN A 1016 14.65 36.24 9.37
C ASN A 1016 14.19 35.93 7.94
N VAL A 1017 14.18 34.65 7.58
CA VAL A 1017 13.69 34.15 6.30
C VAL A 1017 12.57 33.16 6.56
N TYR A 1018 11.36 33.51 6.15
CA TYR A 1018 10.19 32.65 6.25
C TYR A 1018 9.89 32.01 4.90
N GLU A 1019 9.88 30.68 4.83
CA GLU A 1019 9.44 29.93 3.66
C GLU A 1019 8.00 29.49 3.86
N PHE A 1020 7.11 29.75 2.90
CA PHE A 1020 5.72 29.32 2.94
C PHE A 1020 5.39 28.42 1.75
N GLU A 1021 4.76 27.27 2.00
CA GLU A 1021 4.37 26.31 0.96
C GLU A 1021 2.95 25.76 1.22
N SER A 1022 2.14 25.70 0.18
CA SER A 1022 0.81 25.07 0.17
C SER A 1022 0.71 23.95 -0.86
N ASP A 1023 -0.28 23.07 -0.69
CA ASP A 1023 -0.56 22.01 -1.66
C ASP A 1023 -0.98 22.62 -3.01
N TYR A 1024 -0.16 22.40 -4.04
CA TYR A 1024 -0.35 22.95 -5.37
C TYR A 1024 -1.69 22.55 -6.01
N PHE A 1025 -2.24 21.36 -5.71
CA PHE A 1025 -3.45 20.85 -6.36
C PHE A 1025 -4.75 21.37 -5.74
N ASN A 1026 -4.72 21.85 -4.50
CA ASN A 1026 -5.92 22.24 -3.76
C ASN A 1026 -6.10 23.76 -3.71
N ALA A 1027 -7.17 24.28 -4.33
CA ALA A 1027 -7.47 25.72 -4.31
C ALA A 1027 -7.54 26.24 -2.86
N VAL A 1028 -6.78 27.30 -2.59
CA VAL A 1028 -6.75 28.00 -1.30
C VAL A 1028 -7.51 29.31 -1.47
N TYR A 1029 -8.37 29.66 -0.52
CA TYR A 1029 -9.18 30.87 -0.54
C TYR A 1029 -8.85 31.73 0.68
N ASP A 1030 -8.71 33.04 0.50
CA ASP A 1030 -8.51 33.99 1.59
C ASP A 1030 -9.79 34.22 2.43
N ALA A 1031 -9.67 35.00 3.51
CA ALA A 1031 -10.79 35.32 4.39
C ALA A 1031 -11.97 36.01 3.68
N ASP A 1032 -11.72 36.64 2.52
CA ASP A 1032 -12.72 37.32 1.69
C ASP A 1032 -13.28 36.41 0.57
N GLY A 1033 -12.89 35.14 0.54
CA GLY A 1033 -13.33 34.13 -0.43
C GLY A 1033 -12.66 34.24 -1.80
N LYS A 1034 -11.59 35.03 -1.95
CA LYS A 1034 -10.82 35.11 -3.19
C LYS A 1034 -9.77 34.01 -3.24
N LYS A 1035 -9.54 33.48 -4.45
CA LYS A 1035 -8.56 32.43 -4.69
C LYS A 1035 -7.14 32.98 -4.51
N VAL A 1036 -6.37 32.38 -3.60
CA VAL A 1036 -4.96 32.72 -3.38
C VAL A 1036 -4.11 32.10 -4.49
N ALA A 1037 -3.41 32.96 -5.23
CA ALA A 1037 -2.54 32.56 -6.33
C ALA A 1037 -1.16 32.06 -5.84
N LEU A 1038 -0.66 32.55 -4.70
CA LEU A 1038 0.63 32.15 -4.16
C LEU A 1038 0.61 30.71 -3.64
N CYS A 1039 1.59 29.91 -4.05
CA CYS A 1039 1.73 28.52 -3.60
C CYS A 1039 3.02 28.25 -2.84
N HIS A 1040 4.13 28.86 -3.26
CA HIS A 1040 5.44 28.72 -2.62
C HIS A 1040 6.24 30.02 -2.75
N TRP A 1041 6.62 30.63 -1.62
CA TRP A 1041 7.40 31.87 -1.58
C TRP A 1041 8.27 31.97 -0.31
N TYR A 1042 9.21 32.92 -0.32
CA TYR A 1042 10.01 33.30 0.84
C TYR A 1042 9.79 34.78 1.18
N ASP A 1043 9.71 35.11 2.46
CA ASP A 1043 9.69 36.48 2.98
C ASP A 1043 10.94 36.71 3.83
N VAL A 1044 11.73 37.74 3.48
CA VAL A 1044 12.97 38.12 4.18
C VAL A 1044 12.76 39.44 4.89
N THR A 1045 13.08 39.51 6.18
CA THR A 1045 12.90 40.71 7.00
C THR A 1045 13.97 40.84 8.08
N ASP A 1046 14.34 42.07 8.39
CA ASP A 1046 15.17 42.46 9.54
C ASP A 1046 14.32 42.78 10.80
N ASN A 1047 13.01 42.92 10.63
CA ASN A 1047 12.04 43.18 11.69
C ASN A 1047 11.46 41.87 12.27
N SER A 1048 10.90 41.97 13.48
CA SER A 1048 10.31 40.83 14.20
C SER A 1048 8.85 40.61 13.81
N TYR A 1049 8.60 40.22 12.55
CA TYR A 1049 7.25 39.80 12.13
C TYR A 1049 6.97 38.36 12.54
N SER A 1050 5.74 38.06 12.97
CA SER A 1050 5.30 36.67 13.16
C SER A 1050 4.94 36.02 11.81
N ALA A 1051 4.95 34.68 11.74
CA ALA A 1051 4.51 33.98 10.55
C ALA A 1051 3.03 34.28 10.22
N GLU A 1052 2.19 34.50 11.24
CA GLU A 1052 0.80 34.94 11.03
C GLU A 1052 0.73 36.34 10.41
N GLU A 1053 1.54 37.29 10.88
CA GLU A 1053 1.56 38.65 10.33
C GLU A 1053 2.00 38.69 8.86
N LEU A 1054 2.93 37.81 8.45
CA LEU A 1054 3.40 37.70 7.07
C LEU A 1054 2.39 37.03 6.13
N ILE A 1055 1.59 36.10 6.65
CA ILE A 1055 0.49 35.45 5.92
C ILE A 1055 -0.70 36.42 5.76
N GLY A 1056 -0.95 37.29 6.74
CA GLY A 1056 -2.02 38.29 6.69
C GLY A 1056 -3.41 37.66 6.56
N ASN A 1057 -4.21 38.09 5.58
CA ASN A 1057 -5.59 37.63 5.37
C ASN A 1057 -5.72 36.22 4.74
N MET A 1058 -4.60 35.57 4.41
CA MET A 1058 -4.59 34.22 3.86
C MET A 1058 -4.82 33.17 4.98
N PRO A 1059 -5.42 32.00 4.68
CA PRO A 1059 -5.74 31.01 5.71
C PRO A 1059 -4.45 30.36 6.24
N HIS A 1060 -4.07 30.66 7.48
CA HIS A 1060 -2.84 30.13 8.11
C HIS A 1060 -2.72 28.61 8.02
N ASN A 1061 -3.82 27.87 8.20
CA ASN A 1061 -3.83 26.40 8.16
C ASN A 1061 -3.54 25.80 6.77
N ALA A 1062 -3.60 26.61 5.70
CA ALA A 1062 -3.35 26.14 4.33
C ALA A 1062 -1.86 26.13 3.96
N PHE A 1063 -1.02 26.82 4.74
CA PHE A 1063 0.41 26.98 4.46
C PHE A 1063 1.25 26.32 5.54
N LYS A 1064 2.19 25.48 5.13
CA LYS A 1064 3.31 25.08 5.98
C LYS A 1064 4.35 26.19 5.90
N PHE A 1065 4.96 26.52 7.02
CA PHE A 1065 6.06 27.48 7.02
C PHE A 1065 7.29 26.97 7.76
N LEU A 1066 8.46 27.44 7.33
CA LEU A 1066 9.75 27.22 7.97
C LEU A 1066 10.42 28.58 8.20
N GLN A 1067 11.01 28.79 9.37
CA GLN A 1067 11.70 30.03 9.71
C GLN A 1067 13.20 29.78 9.84
N TYR A 1068 14.01 30.49 9.07
CA TYR A 1068 15.47 30.49 9.13
C TYR A 1068 15.97 31.83 9.66
N ARG A 1069 17.15 31.83 10.26
CA ARG A 1069 17.85 33.03 10.72
C ARG A 1069 19.25 33.06 10.14
N LEU A 1070 19.54 34.05 9.31
CA LEU A 1070 20.78 34.15 8.53
C LEU A 1070 21.51 35.44 8.88
N ASP A 1071 22.83 35.47 8.66
CA ASP A 1071 23.71 36.55 9.12
C ASP A 1071 23.45 37.90 8.43
N ASN A 1072 22.96 37.87 7.18
CA ASN A 1072 22.63 39.06 6.40
C ASN A 1072 21.76 38.73 5.17
N ILE A 1073 21.30 39.78 4.49
CA ILE A 1073 20.40 39.67 3.34
C ILE A 1073 21.06 38.99 2.12
N GLU A 1074 22.37 39.15 1.94
CA GLU A 1074 23.12 38.54 0.84
C GLU A 1074 23.17 37.02 0.99
N GLN A 1075 23.41 36.56 2.22
CA GLN A 1075 23.35 35.14 2.58
C GLN A 1075 21.93 34.58 2.37
N ALA A 1076 20.88 35.34 2.73
CA ALA A 1076 19.49 34.95 2.48
C ALA A 1076 19.16 34.78 1.00
N GLU A 1077 19.57 35.72 0.15
CA GLU A 1077 19.39 35.59 -1.29
C GLU A 1077 20.15 34.41 -1.89
N ALA A 1078 21.39 34.20 -1.43
CA ALA A 1078 22.21 33.08 -1.88
C ALA A 1078 21.58 31.73 -1.50
N PHE A 1079 20.99 31.64 -0.31
CA PHE A 1079 20.23 30.48 0.15
C PHE A 1079 19.00 30.22 -0.72
N ILE A 1080 18.14 31.22 -0.94
CA ILE A 1080 16.92 31.09 -1.74
C ILE A 1080 17.25 30.65 -3.18
N LYS A 1081 18.27 31.25 -3.81
CA LYS A 1081 18.75 30.91 -5.16
C LYS A 1081 19.34 29.50 -5.22
N TYR A 1082 20.11 29.09 -4.21
CA TYR A 1082 20.72 27.76 -4.19
C TYR A 1082 19.67 26.64 -4.08
N ARG A 1083 18.65 26.84 -3.25
CA ARG A 1083 17.54 25.89 -3.07
C ARG A 1083 16.60 25.84 -4.28
N ASN A 1084 16.51 26.94 -5.04
CA ASN A 1084 15.63 27.07 -6.20
C ASN A 1084 16.42 27.43 -7.46
N ARG A 1085 17.16 26.47 -8.03
CA ARG A 1085 18.07 26.67 -9.19
C ARG A 1085 17.42 27.29 -10.43
N ASN A 1086 16.09 27.22 -10.57
CA ASN A 1086 15.33 27.80 -11.69
C ASN A 1086 14.52 29.05 -11.29
N TYR A 1087 14.82 29.65 -10.12
CA TYR A 1087 14.15 30.87 -9.69
C TYR A 1087 14.40 32.02 -10.68
N GLN A 1088 13.32 32.63 -11.14
CA GLN A 1088 13.34 33.91 -11.85
C GLN A 1088 12.46 34.88 -11.09
N PRO A 1089 12.89 36.14 -10.88
CA PRO A 1089 12.03 37.17 -10.33
C PRO A 1089 10.78 37.30 -11.19
N ARG A 1090 9.61 37.22 -10.56
CA ARG A 1090 8.33 37.47 -11.21
C ARG A 1090 7.65 38.59 -10.46
N GLU A 1091 7.28 39.64 -11.18
CA GLU A 1091 6.39 40.68 -10.66
C GLU A 1091 4.99 40.42 -11.19
N ASN A 1092 4.01 40.38 -10.30
CA ASN A 1092 2.60 40.28 -10.65
C ASN A 1092 1.79 41.16 -9.70
N ALA A 1093 1.03 42.10 -10.26
CA ALA A 1093 0.22 43.05 -9.51
C ALA A 1093 -0.96 42.41 -8.75
N ASP A 1094 -1.33 41.17 -9.10
CA ASP A 1094 -2.45 40.45 -8.47
C ASP A 1094 -2.04 39.68 -7.21
N TRP A 1095 -0.76 39.69 -6.82
CA TRP A 1095 -0.29 39.03 -5.60
C TRP A 1095 -0.42 39.95 -4.38
N PRO A 1096 -0.76 39.41 -3.19
CA PRO A 1096 -0.76 40.19 -1.96
C PRO A 1096 0.62 40.81 -1.71
N GLU A 1097 0.68 42.13 -1.54
CA GLU A 1097 1.91 42.81 -1.18
C GLU A 1097 2.35 42.43 0.25
N PRO A 1098 3.65 42.18 0.48
CA PRO A 1098 4.15 41.93 1.82
C PRO A 1098 4.16 43.22 2.67
N PRO A 1099 4.17 43.11 4.01
CA PRO A 1099 4.30 44.27 4.90
C PRO A 1099 5.54 45.15 4.60
N GLU A 1100 5.50 46.41 5.01
CA GLU A 1100 6.63 47.34 4.82
C GLU A 1100 7.91 46.80 5.47
N GLY A 1101 9.03 46.82 4.73
CA GLY A 1101 10.31 46.27 5.19
C GLY A 1101 10.49 44.76 4.97
N VAL A 1102 9.54 44.08 4.31
CA VAL A 1102 9.64 42.66 3.95
C VAL A 1102 9.94 42.50 2.46
N LYS A 1103 10.98 41.73 2.12
CA LYS A 1103 11.27 41.35 0.72
C LYS A 1103 10.71 39.97 0.42
N ARG A 1104 9.74 39.90 -0.50
CA ARG A 1104 9.08 38.66 -0.94
C ARG A 1104 9.70 38.09 -2.22
N TYR A 1105 10.07 36.81 -2.19
CA TYR A 1105 10.63 36.05 -3.30
C TYR A 1105 9.68 34.90 -3.67
N VAL A 1106 8.91 35.05 -4.75
CA VAL A 1106 7.90 34.05 -5.15
C VAL A 1106 8.50 32.98 -6.06
N ILE A 1107 8.44 31.72 -5.62
CA ILE A 1107 8.96 30.57 -6.37
C ILE A 1107 7.89 30.00 -7.30
N ARG A 1108 6.67 29.83 -6.78
CA ARG A 1108 5.57 29.22 -7.52
C ARG A 1108 4.24 29.90 -7.18
N ALA A 1109 3.48 30.20 -8.23
CA ALA A 1109 2.12 30.70 -8.14
C ALA A 1109 1.24 29.98 -9.17
N ARG A 1110 -0.06 29.90 -8.88
CA ARG A 1110 -1.11 29.42 -9.78
C ARG A 1110 -1.39 30.45 -10.86
N SER A 1111 -1.68 29.94 -12.05
CA SER A 1111 -2.28 30.70 -13.16
C SER A 1111 -3.72 31.06 -12.87
#